data_AF-A0A6J8DV69-F1
#
_entry.id   AF-A0A6J8DV69-F1
#
_cell.length_a   1.000
_cell.length_b   1.000
_cell.length_c   1.000
_cell.angle_alpha   90.00
_cell.angle_beta   90.00
_cell.angle_gamma   90.00
#
_symmetry.space_group_name_H-M   'P 1'
#
loop_
_entity.id
_entity.type
_entity.pdbx_description
1 polymer ?
#
loop_
_entity_poly.entity_id
_entity_poly.type
_entity_poly.pdbx_seq_one_letter_code
_entity_poly.pdbx_strand_id
1 'polypeptide(L)'
;MIVPEEVQRNEHRRQSLVLDRVARSSVIYTQPRQSVVSNMSGDSRTPTDVLLEMKNRRMTLGSDRRMSMRPRRKSVNPKIDPPPGMECLDGKRFVYIRQQMDSDLLAGCGAPNTYKVWDENEEELFYALEAETRDEKSAITEIRGDMSATRETRGKKSVTAETQSSCICRWACGPNRQFRLEFFSPQDDLVFALHRTCCRCDWCCCLDCFMCVHKTYVVDCLGRTLGSVKQRFTWMCKEQFDILDGDGNVVALIKGPNCVCRCSTEASFKIYDKTGEDVIGSINKKWEGERDDNLNVDHEYFEIHFPEKMDNIDKMLVLGGAFLIKWNVHCVLDLNEDFFRTSEIILWKIFVIDIMDICRLCRYICVQIFIRRLRKRVYLCLLILACIGCLAYYDFFRYPHTVNMGQDKINILNSTSFPLLLNALQNQYCIHPSLDPYHPSVVNFFHPVQKQKCQTEANWVTMSNGSAQIKSDTTFKHGQIICRLVPILRGQSDNIIKYGKELKLQDEKVSVPSDFIKTSCKSKHGQRYMNIHSTIAIKRSIFDRLDHLKTKSQSETKLNVLMLGFDSVSRNTWLRMLPSSHSYFKNDLQGIVLEGYNIVGDGTPQALLPILTGKTEEELPEARRGHQGATTVDSHPWIWKNFSRLGYVTQWGEDMAYIGTFNMRMMGFDKQPVDHYMRPFYLVTEKLHKFFKPYCLGSQPRHRIIFNYLKDFVNVYREYPKFSFLFHSEYSHDNSNTLHWIDEDLMNLMKYMYENGHLNSTVLILMSDHGARFHDIRQTLQGKYEERMPYFAFRFPEWFAKKYHVEYNNFKKNSKRLVTPFDIHATFEHILSIAQSNLNGKSHIDNTTGALKLPRGISILKDIPQNRSCYDAGIAPHWCACLPWKHNDIYDITVQNAAEKVVSLINSMTNAFRYQCRTLSVIRIIRAMTFTPSRDVVKFVGSSDKDGRHAKFNNSLIIPNNILQVTFQTIPGDAIYEATVVHDKTSGKFFVDNREISRTNSYGTSADCIENIAPQLRQYCFCTYI
;
A
#
# COMPACT_ATOMS: atom_id res chain seq x y z
N MET A 1 -62.87 25.41 20.66
CA MET A 1 -63.77 25.96 21.70
C MET A 1 -64.07 24.85 22.70
N ILE A 2 -64.12 25.19 24.00
CA ILE A 2 -64.84 24.47 25.07
C ILE A 2 -64.25 23.10 25.52
N VAL A 3 -64.42 22.83 26.82
CA VAL A 3 -63.83 21.83 27.75
C VAL A 3 -64.97 21.32 28.67
N PRO A 4 -65.07 20.03 29.07
CA PRO A 4 -64.55 19.45 30.36
C PRO A 4 -63.85 18.06 30.18
N GLU A 5 -63.09 17.42 31.11
CA GLU A 5 -62.99 17.33 32.61
C GLU A 5 -63.99 16.36 33.30
N GLU A 6 -63.78 15.76 34.49
CA GLU A 6 -62.63 15.65 35.46
C GLU A 6 -61.64 14.48 35.13
N VAL A 7 -60.43 14.29 35.71
CA VAL A 7 -59.56 15.06 36.64
C VAL A 7 -59.53 14.73 38.18
N GLN A 8 -59.53 13.45 38.61
CA GLN A 8 -58.96 13.02 39.93
C GLN A 8 -57.85 11.96 39.72
N ARG A 9 -56.63 12.02 40.30
CA ARG A 9 -56.14 12.30 41.68
C ARG A 9 -56.46 11.16 42.68
N ASN A 10 -55.58 10.72 43.59
CA ASN A 10 -54.17 11.11 43.79
C ASN A 10 -53.31 10.02 44.46
N GLU A 11 -52.02 10.06 44.13
CA GLU A 11 -50.82 9.93 44.99
C GLU A 11 -50.77 9.17 46.36
N HIS A 12 -49.56 8.62 46.61
CA HIS A 12 -48.72 8.79 47.82
C HIS A 12 -48.66 7.72 48.95
N ARG A 13 -47.40 7.28 49.22
CA ARG A 13 -46.72 7.05 50.56
C ARG A 13 -47.35 6.01 51.53
N ARG A 14 -46.62 5.07 52.16
CA ARG A 14 -45.24 5.01 52.73
C ARG A 14 -44.81 3.53 52.86
N GLN A 15 -43.56 3.10 52.60
CA GLN A 15 -42.32 3.18 53.43
C GLN A 15 -42.31 2.39 54.77
N SER A 16 -41.58 1.26 54.83
CA SER A 16 -40.62 0.86 55.91
C SER A 16 -39.88 -0.45 55.48
N LEU A 17 -38.53 -0.54 55.49
CA LEU A 17 -37.58 -1.04 56.52
C LEU A 17 -37.49 -2.59 56.68
N VAL A 18 -36.38 -3.25 57.08
CA VAL A 18 -34.93 -3.12 56.77
C VAL A 18 -34.09 -4.30 57.36
N LEU A 19 -33.04 -4.77 56.64
CA LEU A 19 -31.80 -5.52 57.05
C LEU A 19 -31.77 -6.91 57.79
N ASP A 20 -30.82 -7.74 57.31
CA ASP A 20 -29.76 -8.55 57.99
C ASP A 20 -29.85 -10.07 58.41
N ARG A 21 -28.74 -10.78 58.07
CA ARG A 21 -27.94 -11.83 58.79
C ARG A 21 -28.14 -13.38 58.69
N VAL A 22 -27.14 -14.00 58.00
CA VAL A 22 -26.15 -15.03 58.47
C VAL A 22 -26.52 -16.51 58.77
N ALA A 23 -25.94 -17.43 57.96
CA ALA A 23 -25.24 -18.70 58.29
C ALA A 23 -24.59 -19.29 56.99
N ARG A 24 -23.32 -19.75 56.88
CA ARG A 24 -22.69 -21.05 57.30
C ARG A 24 -23.41 -22.29 56.72
N SER A 25 -22.79 -23.32 56.08
CA SER A 25 -21.38 -23.83 56.09
C SER A 25 -21.00 -24.67 54.83
N SER A 26 -19.69 -24.92 54.63
CA SER A 26 -18.93 -26.12 54.09
C SER A 26 -19.64 -27.26 53.30
N VAL A 27 -18.99 -28.04 52.40
CA VAL A 27 -17.71 -28.81 52.48
C VAL A 27 -17.06 -29.04 51.09
N ILE A 28 -15.75 -29.35 51.01
CA ILE A 28 -15.00 -29.77 49.80
C ILE A 28 -14.28 -31.13 50.03
N TYR A 29 -14.27 -32.00 49.02
CA TYR A 29 -13.39 -33.18 48.83
C TYR A 29 -13.12 -33.32 47.31
N THR A 30 -11.99 -33.74 46.75
CA THR A 30 -10.59 -33.98 47.22
C THR A 30 -9.67 -34.10 45.98
N GLN A 31 -8.35 -33.92 46.15
CA GLN A 31 -7.34 -34.51 45.24
C GLN A 31 -6.30 -35.29 46.06
N PRO A 32 -5.74 -36.41 45.53
CA PRO A 32 -4.69 -37.17 46.20
C PRO A 32 -3.30 -36.55 45.98
N ARG A 33 -2.43 -36.70 46.99
CA ARG A 33 -0.98 -36.48 46.89
C ARG A 33 -0.25 -37.81 46.68
N GLN A 34 0.95 -37.74 46.10
CA GLN A 34 2.12 -38.42 46.69
C GLN A 34 3.31 -37.43 46.78
N SER A 35 4.33 -37.80 47.56
CA SER A 35 5.45 -36.96 48.00
C SER A 35 6.67 -37.10 47.07
N VAL A 36 7.76 -36.31 47.21
CA VAL A 36 8.88 -36.58 48.15
C VAL A 36 9.82 -35.35 48.23
N VAL A 37 10.26 -34.99 49.46
CA VAL A 37 11.56 -34.38 49.89
C VAL A 37 12.25 -33.40 48.90
N SER A 38 12.61 -32.14 49.21
CA SER A 38 12.65 -31.32 50.45
C SER A 38 12.79 -29.81 50.05
N ASN A 39 13.19 -28.79 50.86
CA ASN A 39 13.78 -28.71 52.20
C ASN A 39 13.50 -27.34 52.91
N MET A 40 14.17 -27.12 54.05
CA MET A 40 14.16 -25.93 54.93
C MET A 40 14.03 -24.53 54.30
N SER A 41 13.09 -23.75 54.84
CA SER A 41 13.34 -22.34 55.18
C SER A 41 12.46 -21.88 56.38
N GLY A 42 12.96 -20.89 57.09
CA GLY A 42 12.30 -20.03 58.08
C GLY A 42 13.11 -18.72 58.13
N ASP A 43 12.58 -17.54 58.45
CA ASP A 43 11.46 -17.22 59.34
C ASP A 43 10.52 -16.16 58.69
N SER A 44 9.53 -15.72 59.48
CA SER A 44 8.39 -14.88 59.15
C SER A 44 8.62 -13.37 59.28
N ARG A 45 7.82 -12.58 58.53
CA ARG A 45 7.21 -11.30 58.98
C ARG A 45 6.12 -10.80 58.03
N THR A 46 5.28 -9.89 58.53
CA THR A 46 4.03 -9.42 57.93
C THR A 46 4.13 -7.99 57.36
N PRO A 47 3.20 -7.56 56.48
CA PRO A 47 3.39 -6.35 55.68
C PRO A 47 2.88 -5.06 56.36
N THR A 48 3.79 -4.20 56.80
CA THR A 48 3.47 -2.79 57.14
C THR A 48 4.50 -1.76 56.66
N ASP A 49 5.76 -2.14 56.38
CA ASP A 49 6.89 -1.19 56.34
C ASP A 49 7.33 -0.68 54.94
N VAL A 50 6.77 -1.19 53.84
CA VAL A 50 7.28 -0.90 52.48
C VAL A 50 6.86 0.49 51.95
N LEU A 51 6.00 1.23 52.66
CA LEU A 51 5.41 2.49 52.20
C LEU A 51 6.22 3.76 52.57
N LEU A 52 7.44 3.63 53.09
CA LEU A 52 8.26 4.76 53.55
C LEU A 52 9.53 5.06 52.73
N GLU A 53 10.04 4.12 51.92
CA GLU A 53 11.42 4.21 51.38
C GLU A 53 11.57 4.80 49.97
N MET A 54 10.48 5.18 49.29
CA MET A 54 10.53 5.72 47.90
C MET A 54 10.27 7.22 47.76
N LYS A 55 10.55 8.03 48.80
CA LYS A 55 10.25 9.48 48.78
C LYS A 55 11.38 10.46 49.12
N ASN A 56 12.60 9.99 49.40
CA ASN A 56 13.76 10.85 49.74
C ASN A 56 15.00 10.54 48.89
N ARG A 57 15.24 11.33 47.83
CA ARG A 57 16.58 11.64 47.23
C ARG A 57 16.46 12.59 46.02
N ARG A 58 16.54 13.91 46.24
CA ARG A 58 16.88 14.92 45.21
C ARG A 58 17.30 16.25 45.86
N MET A 59 18.27 16.93 45.23
CA MET A 59 18.93 18.19 45.69
C MET A 59 19.78 18.00 46.96
N THR A 60 20.93 18.65 47.17
CA THR A 60 21.81 19.56 46.38
C THR A 60 23.19 18.88 46.14
N LEU A 61 24.22 19.37 45.44
CA LEU A 61 24.49 20.43 44.43
C LEU A 61 25.54 19.81 43.44
N GLY A 62 26.50 20.43 42.72
CA GLY A 62 26.98 21.80 42.45
C GLY A 62 27.99 21.78 41.28
N SER A 63 28.58 22.94 40.92
CA SER A 63 29.42 23.16 39.72
C SER A 63 30.75 22.37 39.63
N ASP A 64 31.15 21.93 38.43
CA ASP A 64 32.24 22.58 37.65
C ASP A 64 32.29 22.14 36.15
N ARG A 65 33.31 22.62 35.42
CA ARG A 65 33.49 22.63 33.95
C ARG A 65 33.70 21.25 33.31
N ARG A 66 33.13 21.08 32.11
CA ARG A 66 33.49 19.98 31.19
C ARG A 66 34.77 20.30 30.43
N MET A 67 35.82 19.50 30.63
CA MET A 67 36.83 19.25 29.58
C MET A 67 36.51 17.95 28.83
N SER A 68 36.89 17.90 27.55
CA SER A 68 36.54 16.80 26.66
C SER A 68 37.61 15.70 26.66
N MET A 69 37.28 14.53 27.21
CA MET A 69 37.88 13.26 26.78
C MET A 69 36.78 12.25 26.45
N ARG A 70 36.63 11.92 25.16
CA ARG A 70 35.82 10.80 24.70
C ARG A 70 36.67 9.52 24.72
N PRO A 71 36.19 8.40 25.30
CA PRO A 71 36.75 7.09 24.99
C PRO A 71 36.57 6.80 23.49
N ARG A 72 37.66 6.52 22.77
CA ARG A 72 37.58 6.02 21.38
C ARG A 72 37.03 4.60 21.39
N ARG A 73 35.72 4.43 21.16
CA ARG A 73 35.22 3.14 20.64
C ARG A 73 35.80 2.95 19.24
N LYS A 74 36.63 1.91 19.07
CA LYS A 74 37.05 1.45 17.74
C LYS A 74 35.81 1.00 16.98
N SER A 75 35.68 1.39 15.71
CA SER A 75 34.78 0.74 14.78
C SER A 75 35.34 -0.65 14.47
N VAL A 76 34.56 -1.70 14.77
CA VAL A 76 34.81 -3.07 14.31
C VAL A 76 33.52 -3.52 13.63
N ASN A 77 33.35 -3.13 12.37
CA ASN A 77 32.58 -3.96 11.46
C ASN A 77 33.40 -5.24 11.24
N PRO A 78 32.81 -6.44 11.26
CA PRO A 78 33.41 -7.54 10.52
C PRO A 78 33.48 -7.09 9.04
N LYS A 79 34.61 -7.35 8.36
CA LYS A 79 34.59 -7.28 6.89
C LYS A 79 33.60 -8.33 6.40
N ILE A 80 32.95 -8.05 5.27
CA ILE A 80 32.24 -9.10 4.53
C ILE A 80 33.33 -10.05 4.03
N ASP A 81 33.27 -11.31 4.42
CA ASP A 81 34.18 -12.32 3.89
C ASP A 81 33.99 -12.41 2.36
N PRO A 82 35.08 -12.38 1.57
CA PRO A 82 34.98 -12.37 0.12
C PRO A 82 34.33 -13.67 -0.37
N PRO A 83 33.33 -13.61 -1.28
CA PRO A 83 32.81 -14.81 -1.94
C PRO A 83 33.92 -15.62 -2.63
N PRO A 84 33.77 -16.95 -2.75
CA PRO A 84 34.73 -17.82 -3.42
C PRO A 84 35.04 -17.37 -4.86
N GLY A 85 36.28 -17.57 -5.31
CA GLY A 85 36.77 -17.11 -6.61
C GLY A 85 37.30 -15.68 -6.63
N MET A 86 37.23 -14.93 -5.52
CA MET A 86 37.82 -13.60 -5.40
C MET A 86 39.33 -13.61 -5.10
N GLU A 87 39.86 -14.75 -4.68
CA GLU A 87 41.28 -14.98 -4.38
C GLU A 87 42.19 -14.78 -5.61
N CYS A 88 41.70 -14.96 -6.83
CA CYS A 88 42.48 -14.73 -8.05
C CYS A 88 42.85 -13.24 -8.28
N LEU A 89 42.14 -12.32 -7.62
CA LEU A 89 42.46 -10.89 -7.58
C LEU A 89 43.38 -10.51 -6.41
N ASP A 90 43.71 -11.42 -5.47
CA ASP A 90 44.61 -11.09 -4.37
C ASP A 90 46.05 -10.88 -4.87
N GLY A 91 46.76 -9.94 -4.24
CA GLY A 91 48.09 -9.49 -4.68
C GLY A 91 48.14 -8.74 -6.03
N LYS A 92 47.28 -9.09 -7.01
CA LYS A 92 47.29 -8.52 -8.37
C LYS A 92 47.21 -7.00 -8.35
N ARG A 93 48.16 -6.35 -9.03
CA ARG A 93 48.28 -4.89 -9.19
C ARG A 93 47.84 -4.41 -10.58
N PHE A 94 47.86 -5.31 -11.56
CA PHE A 94 47.45 -5.06 -12.94
C PHE A 94 46.49 -6.15 -13.44
N VAL A 95 45.50 -5.76 -14.24
CA VAL A 95 44.69 -6.66 -15.07
C VAL A 95 44.38 -5.98 -16.41
N TYR A 96 44.17 -6.76 -17.46
CA TYR A 96 43.65 -6.25 -18.74
C TYR A 96 42.38 -6.98 -19.18
N ILE A 97 41.47 -6.24 -19.82
CA ILE A 97 40.16 -6.72 -20.28
C ILE A 97 40.08 -6.58 -21.79
N ARG A 98 39.84 -7.69 -22.53
CA ARG A 98 39.64 -7.69 -23.99
C ARG A 98 38.28 -8.31 -24.33
N GLN A 99 37.65 -7.79 -25.37
CA GLN A 99 36.46 -8.39 -25.97
C GLN A 99 36.86 -9.50 -26.96
N GLN A 100 36.04 -10.55 -27.09
CA GLN A 100 36.13 -11.52 -28.18
C GLN A 100 34.89 -11.46 -29.08
N MET A 101 35.04 -11.92 -30.31
CA MET A 101 33.95 -12.15 -31.27
C MET A 101 34.04 -13.59 -31.79
N ASP A 102 32.90 -14.27 -31.88
CA ASP A 102 32.75 -15.46 -32.72
C ASP A 102 32.53 -15.04 -34.18
N SER A 103 33.23 -15.68 -35.11
CA SER A 103 33.23 -15.35 -36.55
C SER A 103 31.96 -15.79 -37.30
N ASP A 104 31.17 -16.68 -36.72
CA ASP A 104 30.30 -17.58 -37.50
C ASP A 104 28.81 -17.17 -37.52
N LEU A 105 28.46 -15.99 -37.00
CA LEU A 105 27.07 -15.52 -36.84
C LEU A 105 26.68 -14.34 -37.74
N LEU A 106 26.67 -14.57 -39.05
CA LEU A 106 26.07 -13.68 -40.07
C LEU A 106 24.53 -13.72 -40.04
N ALA A 107 23.91 -13.36 -38.90
CA ALA A 107 22.47 -13.51 -38.68
C ALA A 107 21.82 -12.33 -37.91
N GLY A 108 21.31 -11.33 -38.64
CA GLY A 108 20.18 -10.47 -38.25
C GLY A 108 20.38 -9.44 -37.11
N CYS A 109 20.87 -9.85 -35.95
CA CYS A 109 21.08 -9.02 -34.77
C CYS A 109 22.40 -9.43 -34.10
N GLY A 110 23.39 -8.53 -34.05
CA GLY A 110 24.77 -8.86 -33.67
C GLY A 110 24.91 -9.66 -32.37
N ALA A 111 25.89 -10.59 -32.38
CA ALA A 111 26.13 -11.62 -31.38
C ALA A 111 26.29 -11.11 -29.92
N PRO A 112 26.11 -11.99 -28.91
CA PRO A 112 26.51 -11.68 -27.53
C PRO A 112 27.96 -11.20 -27.43
N ASN A 113 28.19 -10.20 -26.58
CA ASN A 113 29.55 -9.72 -26.31
C ASN A 113 30.18 -10.63 -25.25
N THR A 114 31.24 -11.34 -25.61
CA THR A 114 32.08 -12.09 -24.66
C THR A 114 33.31 -11.27 -24.29
N TYR A 115 33.71 -11.34 -23.03
CA TYR A 115 34.88 -10.65 -22.49
C TYR A 115 35.76 -11.64 -21.75
N LYS A 116 37.05 -11.35 -21.70
CA LYS A 116 38.01 -12.04 -20.84
C LYS A 116 38.87 -11.02 -20.09
N VAL A 117 39.26 -11.39 -18.88
CA VAL A 117 40.07 -10.60 -17.95
C VAL A 117 41.31 -11.43 -17.62
N TRP A 118 42.49 -10.86 -17.85
CA TRP A 118 43.77 -11.51 -17.60
C TRP A 118 44.63 -10.70 -16.63
N ASP A 119 45.65 -11.32 -16.08
CA ASP A 119 46.65 -10.68 -15.23
C ASP A 119 47.91 -10.22 -16.01
N GLU A 120 48.95 -9.81 -15.28
CA GLU A 120 50.26 -9.41 -15.80
C GLU A 120 51.11 -10.53 -16.43
N ASN A 121 50.66 -11.79 -16.39
CA ASN A 121 51.34 -12.98 -16.93
C ASN A 121 50.56 -13.65 -18.09
N GLU A 122 49.52 -12.99 -18.61
CA GLU A 122 48.53 -13.55 -19.55
C GLU A 122 47.72 -14.74 -18.98
N GLU A 123 47.66 -14.93 -17.65
CA GLU A 123 46.76 -15.91 -17.04
C GLU A 123 45.32 -15.37 -17.01
N GLU A 124 44.37 -16.17 -17.51
CA GLU A 124 42.95 -15.81 -17.51
C GLU A 124 42.37 -15.88 -16.10
N LEU A 125 41.94 -14.73 -15.56
CA LEU A 125 41.34 -14.62 -14.22
C LEU A 125 39.83 -14.82 -14.26
N PHE A 126 39.16 -14.28 -15.29
CA PHE A 126 37.73 -14.42 -15.52
C PHE A 126 37.40 -14.40 -17.01
N TYR A 127 36.34 -15.09 -17.41
CA TYR A 127 35.56 -14.71 -18.60
C TYR A 127 34.22 -14.12 -18.17
N ALA A 128 33.68 -13.21 -18.97
CA ALA A 128 32.38 -12.60 -18.70
C ALA A 128 31.44 -12.65 -19.90
N LEU A 129 30.19 -13.01 -19.63
CA LEU A 129 29.12 -13.17 -20.61
C LEU A 129 28.05 -12.11 -20.39
N GLU A 130 27.52 -11.53 -21.47
CA GLU A 130 26.31 -10.70 -21.42
C GLU A 130 25.09 -11.60 -21.22
N ALA A 131 24.71 -11.78 -19.95
CA ALA A 131 23.66 -12.70 -19.52
C ALA A 131 22.30 -12.33 -20.11
N GLU A 132 21.51 -13.36 -20.44
CA GLU A 132 20.12 -13.18 -20.84
C GLU A 132 19.30 -12.59 -19.70
N THR A 133 18.35 -11.71 -20.04
CA THR A 133 17.30 -11.29 -19.09
C THR A 133 16.22 -12.37 -18.96
N ARG A 134 16.58 -13.50 -18.33
CA ARG A 134 15.68 -14.49 -17.72
C ARG A 134 15.57 -14.16 -16.21
N ASP A 135 14.45 -14.35 -15.50
CA ASP A 135 13.52 -15.49 -15.43
C ASP A 135 14.23 -16.79 -14.98
N GLU A 136 14.84 -16.76 -13.79
CA GLU A 136 15.51 -17.90 -13.15
C GLU A 136 14.55 -19.05 -12.81
N LYS A 137 14.42 -20.07 -13.68
CA LYS A 137 13.76 -21.34 -13.30
C LYS A 137 14.14 -22.64 -14.06
N SER A 138 15.41 -22.87 -14.42
CA SER A 138 15.87 -24.21 -14.83
C SER A 138 17.40 -24.39 -14.89
N ALA A 139 18.03 -24.93 -13.83
CA ALA A 139 19.42 -25.45 -13.89
C ALA A 139 19.88 -26.37 -12.72
N ILE A 140 19.02 -26.82 -11.78
CA ILE A 140 19.46 -27.70 -10.65
C ILE A 140 18.50 -28.89 -10.48
N THR A 141 18.43 -29.76 -11.49
CA THR A 141 17.72 -31.06 -11.40
C THR A 141 18.37 -32.20 -12.20
N GLU A 142 19.67 -32.12 -12.46
CA GLU A 142 20.46 -33.24 -12.98
C GLU A 142 21.87 -33.22 -12.33
N ILE A 143 22.58 -34.36 -12.35
CA ILE A 143 23.77 -34.65 -11.51
C ILE A 143 23.46 -34.95 -10.03
N ARG A 144 22.73 -36.05 -9.81
CA ARG A 144 22.96 -36.99 -8.67
C ARG A 144 22.34 -38.36 -8.96
N GLY A 145 22.93 -39.06 -9.93
CA GLY A 145 22.62 -40.44 -10.30
C GLY A 145 23.87 -41.14 -10.83
N ASP A 146 24.34 -42.14 -10.08
CA ASP A 146 25.40 -43.13 -10.33
C ASP A 146 26.76 -42.74 -10.94
N MET A 147 27.81 -43.22 -10.26
CA MET A 147 29.13 -43.43 -10.85
C MET A 147 29.12 -44.68 -11.74
N SER A 148 29.51 -44.55 -13.00
CA SER A 148 30.17 -45.64 -13.75
C SER A 148 31.13 -45.08 -14.80
N ALA A 149 32.05 -45.91 -15.29
CA ALA A 149 33.08 -45.52 -16.26
C ALA A 149 32.45 -45.16 -17.64
N THR A 150 33.05 -44.37 -18.53
CA THR A 150 34.47 -44.46 -18.97
C THR A 150 35.09 -43.15 -19.52
N ARG A 151 36.40 -43.05 -19.31
CA ARG A 151 37.49 -42.51 -20.16
C ARG A 151 37.17 -41.71 -21.45
N GLU A 152 37.82 -40.55 -21.54
CA GLU A 152 38.38 -39.88 -22.75
C GLU A 152 37.54 -39.71 -24.03
N THR A 153 37.21 -38.45 -24.37
CA THR A 153 37.71 -37.82 -25.61
C THR A 153 37.61 -36.29 -25.56
N ARG A 154 38.46 -35.59 -26.34
CA ARG A 154 38.43 -34.12 -26.47
C ARG A 154 37.24 -33.67 -27.34
N GLY A 155 36.44 -32.73 -26.86
CA GLY A 155 35.45 -32.02 -27.67
C GLY A 155 34.95 -30.75 -26.97
N LYS A 156 35.11 -29.59 -27.63
CA LYS A 156 34.48 -28.33 -27.17
C LYS A 156 32.95 -28.52 -27.20
N LYS A 157 32.28 -28.42 -26.05
CA LYS A 157 30.84 -28.17 -26.02
C LYS A 157 30.59 -26.68 -26.19
N SER A 158 30.36 -26.25 -27.43
CA SER A 158 29.85 -24.90 -27.71
C SER A 158 28.40 -24.81 -27.22
N VAL A 159 28.18 -24.15 -26.08
CA VAL A 159 26.83 -23.85 -25.57
C VAL A 159 26.32 -22.58 -26.25
N THR A 160 25.57 -22.74 -27.34
CA THR A 160 25.01 -21.63 -28.10
C THR A 160 23.85 -20.98 -27.33
N ALA A 161 24.04 -19.75 -26.85
CA ALA A 161 23.02 -18.98 -26.13
C ALA A 161 22.39 -17.90 -27.03
N GLU A 162 21.09 -18.01 -27.32
CA GLU A 162 20.35 -17.05 -28.15
C GLU A 162 19.88 -15.83 -27.35
N THR A 163 20.73 -14.80 -27.25
CA THR A 163 20.38 -13.59 -26.49
C THR A 163 19.18 -12.83 -27.07
N GLN A 164 18.10 -12.68 -26.29
CA GLN A 164 16.97 -11.80 -26.61
C GLN A 164 16.83 -10.59 -25.66
N SER A 165 17.91 -9.81 -25.49
CA SER A 165 17.71 -8.35 -25.43
C SER A 165 17.17 -7.94 -26.81
N SER A 166 15.93 -7.45 -26.90
CA SER A 166 15.27 -7.28 -28.20
C SER A 166 16.13 -6.50 -29.20
N CYS A 167 16.14 -6.92 -30.48
CA CYS A 167 16.96 -6.26 -31.50
C CYS A 167 16.64 -4.75 -31.60
N ILE A 168 15.38 -4.38 -31.32
CA ILE A 168 14.91 -3.00 -31.21
C ILE A 168 15.63 -2.24 -30.09
N CYS A 169 15.87 -2.84 -28.91
CA CYS A 169 16.67 -2.22 -27.86
C CYS A 169 18.16 -2.13 -28.23
N ARG A 170 18.74 -3.15 -28.88
CA ARG A 170 20.12 -3.07 -29.39
C ARG A 170 20.27 -1.94 -30.43
N TRP A 171 19.30 -1.75 -31.33
CA TRP A 171 19.29 -0.65 -32.31
C TRP A 171 18.98 0.73 -31.71
N ALA A 172 18.00 0.86 -30.82
CA ALA A 172 17.48 2.15 -30.35
C ALA A 172 18.19 2.72 -29.10
N CYS A 173 18.82 1.86 -28.30
CA CYS A 173 19.59 2.28 -27.12
C CYS A 173 21.10 1.94 -27.23
N GLY A 174 21.51 1.08 -28.17
CA GLY A 174 22.91 0.80 -28.47
C GLY A 174 23.75 0.44 -27.22
N PRO A 175 24.85 1.18 -26.94
CA PRO A 175 25.66 0.99 -25.74
C PRO A 175 24.96 1.44 -24.45
N ASN A 176 23.94 2.30 -24.54
CA ASN A 176 23.25 2.88 -23.39
C ASN A 176 22.14 1.99 -22.79
N ARG A 177 22.03 0.74 -23.23
CA ARG A 177 21.06 -0.25 -22.73
C ARG A 177 21.30 -0.67 -21.27
N GLN A 178 20.28 -1.24 -20.65
CA GLN A 178 20.42 -2.09 -19.47
C GLN A 178 21.22 -3.35 -19.83
N PHE A 179 22.02 -3.87 -18.88
CA PHE A 179 22.77 -5.12 -19.04
C PHE A 179 22.99 -5.82 -17.70
N ARG A 180 23.19 -7.14 -17.76
CA ARG A 180 23.76 -7.97 -16.70
C ARG A 180 24.97 -8.67 -17.32
N LEU A 181 26.16 -8.48 -16.76
CA LEU A 181 27.37 -9.23 -17.14
C LEU A 181 27.70 -10.16 -15.98
N GLU A 182 27.95 -11.42 -16.28
CA GLU A 182 28.26 -12.46 -15.29
C GLU A 182 29.69 -12.93 -15.50
N PHE A 183 30.48 -12.90 -14.44
CA PHE A 183 31.92 -13.16 -14.43
C PHE A 183 32.19 -14.51 -13.80
N PHE A 184 32.75 -15.41 -14.59
CA PHE A 184 33.02 -16.80 -14.25
C PHE A 184 34.52 -17.02 -14.12
N SER A 185 34.92 -17.91 -13.22
CA SER A 185 36.29 -18.42 -13.14
C SER A 185 36.65 -19.26 -14.38
N PRO A 186 37.93 -19.59 -14.61
CA PRO A 186 38.35 -20.60 -15.60
C PRO A 186 37.89 -22.04 -15.27
N GLN A 187 37.13 -22.23 -14.19
CA GLN A 187 36.50 -23.48 -13.76
C GLN A 187 34.97 -23.44 -13.93
N ASP A 188 34.45 -22.43 -14.63
CA ASP A 188 33.03 -22.14 -14.89
C ASP A 188 32.20 -21.74 -13.64
N ASP A 189 32.84 -21.42 -12.50
CA ASP A 189 32.17 -20.93 -11.29
C ASP A 189 31.79 -19.44 -11.41
N LEU A 190 30.53 -19.09 -11.21
CA LEU A 190 30.08 -17.69 -11.12
C LEU A 190 30.67 -17.02 -9.87
N VAL A 191 31.50 -15.99 -10.06
CA VAL A 191 32.10 -15.21 -8.96
C VAL A 191 31.28 -13.96 -8.65
N PHE A 192 30.95 -13.16 -9.68
CA PHE A 192 30.18 -11.93 -9.50
C PHE A 192 29.42 -11.49 -10.76
N ALA A 193 28.53 -10.51 -10.59
CA ALA A 193 27.77 -9.90 -11.68
C ALA A 193 27.81 -8.36 -11.62
N LEU A 194 27.85 -7.72 -12.79
CA LEU A 194 27.66 -6.29 -12.98
C LEU A 194 26.26 -6.02 -13.54
N HIS A 195 25.46 -5.20 -12.86
CA HIS A 195 24.05 -4.94 -13.24
C HIS A 195 23.78 -3.44 -13.43
N ARG A 196 23.45 -3.03 -14.67
CA ARG A 196 23.00 -1.67 -15.02
C ARG A 196 21.49 -1.67 -15.21
N THR A 197 20.75 -1.15 -14.23
CA THR A 197 19.27 -1.19 -14.17
C THR A 197 18.56 -0.07 -14.95
N CYS A 198 19.22 0.59 -15.92
CA CYS A 198 18.68 1.78 -16.57
C CYS A 198 19.20 1.95 -18.01
N CYS A 199 18.25 2.00 -18.96
CA CYS A 199 18.48 2.40 -20.34
C CYS A 199 18.52 3.94 -20.48
N ARG A 200 19.41 4.45 -21.33
CA ARG A 200 19.33 5.80 -21.90
C ARG A 200 19.04 5.69 -23.41
N CYS A 201 18.31 6.66 -23.96
CA CYS A 201 17.90 6.65 -25.37
C CYS A 201 18.63 7.75 -26.13
N ASP A 202 19.55 7.33 -27.02
CA ASP A 202 20.39 8.24 -27.82
C ASP A 202 19.57 9.09 -28.81
N TRP A 203 18.32 8.71 -29.10
CA TRP A 203 17.40 9.45 -29.98
C TRP A 203 16.61 10.56 -29.25
N CYS A 204 16.57 10.59 -27.91
CA CYS A 204 15.77 11.58 -27.17
C CYS A 204 16.55 12.86 -26.85
N CYS A 205 16.43 13.86 -27.72
CA CYS A 205 16.87 15.25 -27.47
C CYS A 205 15.99 15.99 -26.42
N CYS A 206 15.63 15.29 -25.34
CA CYS A 206 14.80 15.77 -24.25
C CYS A 206 15.69 16.18 -23.05
N LEU A 207 15.39 17.32 -22.42
CA LEU A 207 16.20 17.92 -21.35
C LEU A 207 16.47 16.97 -20.18
N ASP A 208 15.50 16.12 -19.82
CA ASP A 208 15.66 15.12 -18.76
C ASP A 208 16.69 14.04 -19.11
N CYS A 209 16.78 13.61 -20.39
CA CYS A 209 17.78 12.64 -20.86
C CYS A 209 19.21 13.22 -20.85
N PHE A 210 19.36 14.54 -20.83
CA PHE A 210 20.64 15.22 -20.63
C PHE A 210 21.08 15.25 -19.15
N MET A 211 20.18 14.94 -18.21
CA MET A 211 20.45 14.91 -16.76
C MET A 211 20.54 13.49 -16.18
N CYS A 212 20.30 12.44 -16.98
CA CYS A 212 20.45 11.05 -16.58
C CYS A 212 21.92 10.65 -16.40
N VAL A 213 22.35 10.44 -15.15
CA VAL A 213 23.66 9.88 -14.79
C VAL A 213 23.57 8.37 -14.59
N HIS A 214 24.47 7.62 -15.24
CA HIS A 214 24.47 6.16 -15.20
C HIS A 214 24.97 5.60 -13.86
N LYS A 215 24.49 4.39 -13.50
CA LYS A 215 24.91 3.65 -12.31
C LYS A 215 24.94 2.15 -12.62
N THR A 216 25.98 1.47 -12.16
CA THR A 216 26.14 0.01 -12.20
C THR A 216 26.31 -0.52 -10.78
N TYR A 217 25.60 -1.60 -10.44
CA TYR A 217 25.78 -2.34 -9.20
C TYR A 217 26.74 -3.50 -9.40
N VAL A 218 27.55 -3.80 -8.37
CA VAL A 218 28.38 -5.00 -8.30
C VAL A 218 27.77 -5.92 -7.27
N VAL A 219 27.46 -7.14 -7.69
CA VAL A 219 26.69 -8.12 -6.92
C VAL A 219 27.47 -9.43 -6.91
N ASP A 220 27.54 -10.12 -5.77
CA ASP A 220 28.19 -11.43 -5.71
C ASP A 220 27.31 -12.58 -6.21
N CYS A 221 27.91 -13.76 -6.31
CA CYS A 221 27.23 -15.03 -6.64
C CYS A 221 26.10 -15.45 -5.69
N LEU A 222 25.94 -14.77 -4.54
CA LEU A 222 24.84 -14.98 -3.58
C LEU A 222 23.75 -13.88 -3.69
N GLY A 223 23.83 -13.00 -4.69
CA GLY A 223 22.90 -11.90 -4.90
C GLY A 223 23.09 -10.71 -3.94
N ARG A 224 24.16 -10.69 -3.14
CA ARG A 224 24.45 -9.59 -2.20
C ARG A 224 25.13 -8.45 -2.96
N THR A 225 24.61 -7.23 -2.82
CA THR A 225 25.24 -6.04 -3.42
C THR A 225 26.50 -5.68 -2.63
N LEU A 226 27.66 -5.82 -3.27
CA LEU A 226 28.97 -5.47 -2.71
C LEU A 226 29.22 -3.95 -2.73
N GLY A 227 28.63 -3.26 -3.71
CA GLY A 227 28.70 -1.81 -3.85
C GLY A 227 28.17 -1.35 -5.21
N SER A 228 28.52 -0.14 -5.61
CA SER A 228 28.12 0.39 -6.92
C SER A 228 29.00 1.53 -7.43
N VAL A 229 29.14 1.62 -8.75
CA VAL A 229 29.80 2.77 -9.39
C VAL A 229 28.73 3.68 -9.99
N LYS A 230 28.82 4.99 -9.72
CA LYS A 230 27.85 5.99 -10.14
C LYS A 230 28.53 7.17 -10.82
N GLN A 231 28.10 7.51 -12.03
CA GLN A 231 28.54 8.70 -12.74
C GLN A 231 28.10 9.99 -12.02
N ARG A 232 28.96 11.01 -12.01
CA ARG A 232 28.63 12.38 -11.63
C ARG A 232 28.30 13.21 -12.86
N PHE A 233 27.28 14.06 -12.73
CA PHE A 233 26.94 15.03 -13.77
C PHE A 233 27.97 16.17 -13.72
N THR A 234 28.60 16.48 -14.85
CA THR A 234 29.46 17.66 -15.01
C THR A 234 29.01 18.50 -16.19
N TRP A 235 29.09 19.82 -16.07
CA TRP A 235 28.58 20.78 -17.06
C TRP A 235 29.48 20.95 -18.31
N MET A 236 30.58 20.19 -18.42
CA MET A 236 31.70 20.57 -19.30
C MET A 236 32.47 19.36 -19.85
N CYS A 237 31.75 18.29 -20.22
CA CYS A 237 32.31 17.08 -20.85
C CYS A 237 33.52 16.47 -20.10
N LYS A 238 33.46 16.45 -18.76
CA LYS A 238 34.44 15.78 -17.90
C LYS A 238 33.79 14.55 -17.28
N GLU A 239 34.26 13.37 -17.63
CA GLU A 239 33.73 12.15 -17.02
C GLU A 239 34.27 12.01 -15.59
N GLN A 240 33.36 11.76 -14.65
CA GLN A 240 33.67 11.53 -13.24
C GLN A 240 32.74 10.45 -12.70
N PHE A 241 33.27 9.53 -11.89
CA PHE A 241 32.51 8.43 -11.30
C PHE A 241 32.89 8.23 -9.83
N ASP A 242 31.87 8.04 -8.99
CA ASP A 242 32.00 7.70 -7.58
C ASP A 242 31.98 6.18 -7.45
N ILE A 243 33.01 5.63 -6.80
CA ILE A 243 33.02 4.24 -6.35
C ILE A 243 32.44 4.21 -4.94
N LEU A 244 31.33 3.49 -4.77
CA LEU A 244 30.57 3.40 -3.52
C LEU A 244 30.60 1.97 -2.96
N ASP A 245 30.83 1.83 -1.66
CA ASP A 245 30.68 0.57 -0.93
C ASP A 245 29.20 0.13 -0.80
N GLY A 246 28.95 -1.04 -0.20
CA GLY A 246 27.61 -1.57 0.05
C GLY A 246 26.73 -0.72 0.99
N ASP A 247 27.34 0.07 1.88
CA ASP A 247 26.65 1.05 2.75
C ASP A 247 26.37 2.39 2.02
N GLY A 248 27.01 2.62 0.87
CA GLY A 248 26.88 3.81 0.04
C GLY A 248 27.92 4.91 0.27
N ASN A 249 29.01 4.64 1.00
CA ASN A 249 30.10 5.59 1.22
C ASN A 249 31.08 5.63 0.03
N VAL A 250 31.70 6.79 -0.24
CA VAL A 250 32.73 6.92 -1.28
C VAL A 250 34.04 6.27 -0.82
N VAL A 251 34.52 5.30 -1.60
CA VAL A 251 35.81 4.62 -1.41
C VAL A 251 36.91 5.25 -2.28
N ALA A 252 36.58 5.55 -3.54
CA ALA A 252 37.49 6.13 -4.52
C ALA A 252 36.72 6.92 -5.59
N LEU A 253 37.44 7.76 -6.34
CA LEU A 253 36.87 8.68 -7.35
C LEU A 253 37.61 8.53 -8.69
N ILE A 254 36.93 8.08 -9.74
CA ILE A 254 37.50 8.04 -11.09
C ILE A 254 37.27 9.41 -11.76
N LYS A 255 38.31 9.99 -12.36
CA LYS A 255 38.22 11.20 -13.18
C LYS A 255 38.88 10.97 -14.54
N GLY A 256 38.13 11.19 -15.62
CA GLY A 256 38.61 11.08 -17.00
C GLY A 256 39.22 12.38 -17.55
N PRO A 257 39.72 12.36 -18.79
CA PRO A 257 40.15 13.56 -19.50
C PRO A 257 38.99 14.54 -19.77
N ASN A 258 39.30 15.76 -20.21
CA ASN A 258 38.28 16.67 -20.73
C ASN A 258 38.00 16.31 -22.20
N CYS A 259 36.74 16.20 -22.60
CA CYS A 259 36.29 16.21 -24.01
C CYS A 259 36.92 15.13 -24.92
N VAL A 260 36.86 13.84 -24.54
CA VAL A 260 37.25 12.73 -25.44
C VAL A 260 36.11 12.39 -26.40
N CYS A 261 36.37 12.38 -27.71
CA CYS A 261 35.44 11.85 -28.72
C CYS A 261 35.63 10.33 -28.85
N ARG A 262 34.54 9.54 -29.03
CA ARG A 262 34.58 8.06 -28.91
C ARG A 262 35.58 7.38 -29.86
N CYS A 263 35.63 7.84 -31.10
CA CYS A 263 36.18 7.11 -32.23
C CYS A 263 37.73 7.23 -32.26
N SER A 264 38.44 6.10 -32.39
CA SER A 264 39.87 6.01 -32.75
C SER A 264 40.92 6.71 -31.85
N THR A 265 40.73 6.76 -30.51
CA THR A 265 41.73 7.35 -29.58
C THR A 265 41.95 6.54 -28.28
N GLU A 266 43.19 6.57 -27.75
CA GLU A 266 43.49 6.12 -26.38
C GLU A 266 43.00 7.13 -25.34
N ALA A 267 42.58 6.66 -24.16
CA ALA A 267 42.15 7.53 -23.06
C ALA A 267 42.54 6.99 -21.68
N SER A 268 43.22 7.79 -20.85
CA SER A 268 43.60 7.42 -19.48
C SER A 268 42.73 8.11 -18.43
N PHE A 269 42.03 7.32 -17.63
CA PHE A 269 41.21 7.74 -16.50
C PHE A 269 42.00 7.51 -15.22
N LYS A 270 42.10 8.52 -14.35
CA LYS A 270 42.85 8.40 -13.08
C LYS A 270 41.91 8.10 -11.92
N ILE A 271 42.27 7.09 -11.14
CA ILE A 271 41.60 6.72 -9.88
C ILE A 271 42.24 7.56 -8.78
N TYR A 272 41.44 8.36 -8.11
CA TYR A 272 41.82 9.12 -6.93
C TYR A 272 41.27 8.44 -5.67
N ASP A 273 41.86 8.79 -4.53
CA ASP A 273 41.33 8.41 -3.22
C ASP A 273 39.93 9.01 -2.95
N LYS A 274 39.35 8.67 -1.78
CA LYS A 274 38.05 9.17 -1.32
C LYS A 274 37.98 10.69 -1.08
N THR A 275 39.10 11.36 -0.79
CA THR A 275 39.16 12.83 -0.69
C THR A 275 39.21 13.46 -2.09
N GLY A 276 39.83 12.77 -3.05
CA GLY A 276 39.99 13.21 -4.42
C GLY A 276 41.27 14.03 -4.64
N GLU A 277 42.21 14.00 -3.70
CA GLU A 277 43.46 14.76 -3.73
C GLU A 277 44.58 13.94 -4.40
N ASP A 278 44.84 12.73 -3.93
CA ASP A 278 45.91 11.85 -4.43
C ASP A 278 45.43 10.93 -5.56
N VAL A 279 46.28 10.74 -6.59
CA VAL A 279 46.09 9.72 -7.63
C VAL A 279 46.69 8.40 -7.16
N ILE A 280 45.86 7.36 -7.09
CA ILE A 280 46.20 6.05 -6.51
C ILE A 280 46.18 4.89 -7.51
N GLY A 281 45.65 5.10 -8.72
CA GLY A 281 45.59 4.09 -9.79
C GLY A 281 45.09 4.67 -11.12
N SER A 282 44.90 3.83 -12.13
CA SER A 282 44.33 4.27 -13.43
C SER A 282 43.68 3.15 -14.24
N ILE A 283 42.71 3.54 -15.06
CA ILE A 283 42.09 2.73 -16.11
C ILE A 283 42.48 3.36 -17.44
N ASN A 284 43.21 2.65 -18.31
CA ASN A 284 43.55 3.13 -19.65
C ASN A 284 42.73 2.36 -20.69
N LYS A 285 42.03 3.09 -21.56
CA LYS A 285 41.41 2.57 -22.78
C LYS A 285 42.45 2.56 -23.90
N LYS A 286 42.61 1.39 -24.55
CA LYS A 286 43.48 1.18 -25.71
C LYS A 286 42.66 0.88 -26.96
N TRP A 287 43.21 1.20 -28.12
CA TRP A 287 42.62 0.97 -29.45
C TRP A 287 43.67 0.31 -30.35
N GLU A 288 43.30 -0.76 -31.05
CA GLU A 288 44.24 -1.60 -31.82
C GLU A 288 44.45 -1.14 -33.28
N GLY A 289 43.71 -0.12 -33.74
CA GLY A 289 43.77 0.39 -35.10
C GLY A 289 42.70 -0.20 -36.03
N GLU A 290 42.73 0.25 -37.29
CA GLU A 290 41.90 -0.29 -38.39
C GLU A 290 42.68 -1.40 -39.14
N ARG A 291 41.96 -2.35 -39.75
CA ARG A 291 42.55 -3.48 -40.49
C ARG A 291 42.52 -3.25 -42.00
N ASP A 292 43.37 -3.98 -42.73
CA ASP A 292 43.58 -3.88 -44.18
C ASP A 292 42.33 -4.14 -45.06
N ASP A 293 41.21 -4.54 -44.47
CA ASP A 293 39.92 -4.81 -45.12
C ASP A 293 38.91 -3.64 -45.02
N ASN A 294 39.32 -2.46 -44.51
CA ASN A 294 38.48 -1.28 -44.24
C ASN A 294 37.27 -1.58 -43.33
N LEU A 295 37.36 -2.61 -42.49
CA LEU A 295 36.40 -2.87 -41.42
C LEU A 295 36.90 -2.23 -40.13
N ASN A 296 36.42 -1.02 -39.85
CA ASN A 296 36.61 -0.39 -38.54
C ASN A 296 36.04 -1.29 -37.43
N VAL A 297 36.95 -1.88 -36.66
CA VAL A 297 36.64 -2.74 -35.52
C VAL A 297 36.65 -1.92 -34.23
N ASP A 298 35.47 -1.76 -33.61
CA ASP A 298 35.25 -1.20 -32.26
C ASP A 298 35.83 -2.11 -31.13
N HIS A 299 37.01 -2.70 -31.35
CA HIS A 299 37.71 -3.60 -30.44
C HIS A 299 38.51 -2.79 -29.42
N GLU A 300 37.83 -2.40 -28.36
CA GLU A 300 38.41 -1.70 -27.21
C GLU A 300 38.90 -2.70 -26.15
N TYR A 301 40.13 -2.52 -25.67
CA TYR A 301 40.65 -3.19 -24.47
C TYR A 301 41.01 -2.18 -23.37
N PHE A 302 40.94 -2.63 -22.12
CA PHE A 302 41.14 -1.80 -20.93
C PHE A 302 42.26 -2.36 -20.05
N GLU A 303 43.27 -1.54 -19.82
CA GLU A 303 44.35 -1.76 -18.84
C GLU A 303 43.93 -1.16 -17.49
N ILE A 304 44.04 -1.91 -16.38
CA ILE A 304 43.63 -1.43 -15.05
C ILE A 304 44.78 -1.62 -14.07
N HIS A 305 45.28 -0.51 -13.54
CA HIS A 305 46.29 -0.47 -12.49
C HIS A 305 45.61 -0.18 -11.14
N PHE A 306 45.59 -1.17 -10.26
CA PHE A 306 44.98 -1.08 -8.93
C PHE A 306 45.90 -0.37 -7.92
N PRO A 307 45.34 0.36 -6.93
CA PRO A 307 46.11 0.91 -5.82
C PRO A 307 46.75 -0.17 -4.93
N GLU A 308 47.95 0.11 -4.39
CA GLU A 308 48.78 -0.87 -3.68
C GLU A 308 48.14 -1.58 -2.47
N LYS A 309 47.08 -1.01 -1.90
CA LYS A 309 46.41 -1.49 -0.68
C LYS A 309 44.89 -1.52 -0.81
N MET A 310 44.40 -1.61 -2.06
CA MET A 310 42.98 -1.83 -2.37
C MET A 310 42.61 -3.29 -2.12
N ASP A 311 41.48 -3.56 -1.45
CA ASP A 311 41.02 -4.93 -1.25
C ASP A 311 40.22 -5.46 -2.45
N ASN A 312 39.99 -6.77 -2.50
CA ASN A 312 39.45 -7.40 -3.70
C ASN A 312 38.00 -6.99 -4.00
N ILE A 313 37.22 -6.53 -3.01
CA ILE A 313 35.87 -6.00 -3.24
C ILE A 313 36.00 -4.66 -3.96
N ASP A 314 36.87 -3.78 -3.48
CA ASP A 314 37.16 -2.49 -4.11
C ASP A 314 37.74 -2.66 -5.54
N LYS A 315 38.58 -3.69 -5.77
CA LYS A 315 39.08 -4.04 -7.13
C LYS A 315 37.93 -4.41 -8.07
N MET A 316 36.94 -5.17 -7.60
CA MET A 316 35.73 -5.49 -8.37
C MET A 316 34.83 -4.27 -8.61
N LEU A 317 34.78 -3.32 -7.67
CA LEU A 317 34.13 -2.03 -7.91
C LEU A 317 34.86 -1.21 -8.99
N VAL A 318 36.20 -1.20 -8.99
CA VAL A 318 37.02 -0.58 -10.06
C VAL A 318 36.78 -1.26 -11.42
N LEU A 319 36.71 -2.60 -11.48
CA LEU A 319 36.32 -3.35 -12.68
C LEU A 319 34.94 -2.91 -13.21
N GLY A 320 33.94 -2.81 -12.32
CA GLY A 320 32.63 -2.26 -12.65
C GLY A 320 32.66 -0.82 -13.18
N GLY A 321 33.65 -0.03 -12.78
CA GLY A 321 33.94 1.30 -13.29
C GLY A 321 34.49 1.31 -14.72
N ALA A 322 35.45 0.43 -15.04
CA ALA A 322 35.99 0.30 -16.40
C ALA A 322 34.90 -0.08 -17.42
N PHE A 323 34.04 -1.03 -17.06
CA PHE A 323 32.87 -1.39 -17.87
C PHE A 323 31.87 -0.21 -17.99
N LEU A 324 31.62 0.54 -16.92
CA LEU A 324 30.74 1.72 -16.98
C LEU A 324 31.33 2.86 -17.84
N ILE A 325 32.66 2.95 -18.00
CA ILE A 325 33.33 3.86 -18.94
C ILE A 325 33.05 3.43 -20.39
N LYS A 326 33.23 2.14 -20.73
CA LYS A 326 32.97 1.62 -22.09
C LYS A 326 31.57 2.00 -22.60
N TRP A 327 30.57 1.92 -21.74
CA TRP A 327 29.18 2.25 -22.08
C TRP A 327 28.77 3.72 -21.83
N ASN A 328 29.72 4.65 -21.82
CA ASN A 328 29.47 6.10 -21.67
C ASN A 328 30.00 6.99 -22.81
N VAL A 329 31.06 6.59 -23.52
CA VAL A 329 31.64 7.44 -24.57
C VAL A 329 30.76 7.42 -25.83
N HIS A 330 30.53 8.57 -26.48
CA HIS A 330 29.65 8.70 -27.67
C HIS A 330 30.40 9.27 -28.89
N CYS A 331 30.29 8.61 -30.07
CA CYS A 331 30.61 9.27 -31.35
C CYS A 331 29.42 10.20 -31.65
N VAL A 332 29.68 11.49 -31.75
CA VAL A 332 28.79 12.39 -32.51
C VAL A 332 29.09 12.14 -33.98
N LEU A 333 28.07 12.19 -34.84
CA LEU A 333 28.17 11.91 -36.27
C LEU A 333 29.27 12.73 -36.95
N ASP A 334 29.99 12.09 -37.87
CA ASP A 334 30.86 12.78 -38.83
C ASP A 334 30.09 13.87 -39.58
N LEU A 335 30.70 15.05 -39.62
CA LEU A 335 30.43 16.11 -40.59
C LEU A 335 31.76 16.41 -41.27
N ASN A 336 31.83 16.10 -42.57
CA ASN A 336 33.05 16.04 -43.40
C ASN A 336 34.11 17.12 -43.08
N GLU A 337 35.38 16.72 -43.11
CA GLU A 337 36.55 17.51 -42.69
C GLU A 337 36.81 18.84 -43.45
N ASP A 338 36.11 19.09 -44.57
CA ASP A 338 36.42 20.18 -45.51
C ASP A 338 36.20 21.62 -45.00
N PHE A 339 35.52 21.85 -43.87
CA PHE A 339 34.98 23.19 -43.57
C PHE A 339 35.80 24.10 -42.63
N PHE A 340 36.90 23.64 -42.01
CA PHE A 340 37.70 24.48 -41.09
C PHE A 340 39.20 24.46 -41.37
N ARG A 341 39.60 25.07 -42.49
CA ARG A 341 41.01 25.34 -42.79
C ARG A 341 41.31 26.74 -43.35
N THR A 342 40.95 27.79 -42.60
CA THR A 342 41.75 29.05 -42.56
C THR A 342 41.42 29.96 -41.37
N SER A 343 42.44 30.72 -40.99
CA SER A 343 42.48 32.04 -40.31
C SER A 343 41.35 33.03 -40.72
N GLU A 344 40.96 34.04 -39.93
CA GLU A 344 41.52 34.55 -38.67
C GLU A 344 40.54 35.44 -37.84
N ILE A 345 40.84 35.59 -36.54
CA ILE A 345 40.84 36.82 -35.71
C ILE A 345 39.93 38.03 -36.07
N ILE A 346 39.23 38.53 -35.03
CA ILE A 346 38.58 39.88 -34.89
C ILE A 346 37.35 40.18 -35.79
N LEU A 347 36.16 40.15 -35.16
CA LEU A 347 35.45 41.39 -34.79
C LEU A 347 34.42 41.16 -33.67
N TRP A 348 34.29 42.12 -32.76
CA TRP A 348 33.36 42.10 -31.62
C TRP A 348 32.26 43.17 -31.83
N LYS A 349 31.04 42.88 -31.37
CA LYS A 349 29.84 43.76 -31.36
C LYS A 349 29.03 43.85 -32.66
N ILE A 350 27.74 44.19 -32.48
CA ILE A 350 26.65 44.39 -33.46
C ILE A 350 26.03 43.05 -33.96
N PHE A 351 24.71 43.08 -34.19
CA PHE A 351 23.80 41.97 -34.58
C PHE A 351 23.46 40.91 -33.52
N VAL A 352 22.70 41.34 -32.49
CA VAL A 352 21.84 40.48 -31.64
C VAL A 352 20.35 40.80 -31.94
N ILE A 353 20.04 41.03 -33.21
CA ILE A 353 18.70 41.31 -33.76
C ILE A 353 18.57 40.48 -35.05
N ASP A 354 17.33 40.12 -35.44
CA ASP A 354 16.95 39.40 -36.68
C ASP A 354 17.14 37.87 -36.81
N ILE A 355 17.44 37.14 -35.72
CA ILE A 355 17.28 35.67 -35.72
C ILE A 355 15.81 35.24 -35.50
N MET A 356 15.01 36.01 -34.76
CA MET A 356 13.65 35.58 -34.37
C MET A 356 12.61 35.58 -35.51
N ASP A 357 12.75 36.46 -36.51
CA ASP A 357 11.75 36.60 -37.58
C ASP A 357 12.02 35.68 -38.78
N ILE A 358 13.26 35.28 -39.04
CA ILE A 358 13.59 34.22 -40.01
C ILE A 358 12.92 32.89 -39.59
N CYS A 359 12.98 32.54 -38.30
CA CYS A 359 12.30 31.34 -37.78
C CYS A 359 10.77 31.39 -37.91
N ARG A 360 10.15 32.57 -37.93
CA ARG A 360 8.70 32.72 -38.17
C ARG A 360 8.36 32.47 -39.64
N LEU A 361 9.16 33.00 -40.57
CA LEU A 361 8.94 32.83 -42.01
C LEU A 361 9.07 31.35 -42.43
N CYS A 362 10.11 30.65 -41.96
CA CYS A 362 10.27 29.22 -42.22
C CYS A 362 9.10 28.38 -41.68
N ARG A 363 8.62 28.66 -40.45
CA ARG A 363 7.43 27.96 -39.90
C ARG A 363 6.19 28.14 -40.78
N TYR A 364 5.94 29.34 -41.29
CA TYR A 364 4.79 29.60 -42.15
C TYR A 364 4.84 28.80 -43.47
N ILE A 365 6.02 28.77 -44.13
CA ILE A 365 6.22 28.07 -45.41
C ILE A 365 6.10 26.54 -45.23
N CYS A 366 6.72 25.96 -44.20
CA CYS A 366 6.65 24.52 -43.95
C CYS A 366 5.21 24.03 -43.68
N VAL A 367 4.41 24.80 -42.94
CA VAL A 367 3.00 24.46 -42.65
C VAL A 367 2.15 24.43 -43.93
N GLN A 368 2.33 25.38 -44.85
CA GLN A 368 1.58 25.42 -46.12
C GLN A 368 1.92 24.23 -47.04
N ILE A 369 3.19 23.81 -47.07
CA ILE A 369 3.63 22.62 -47.82
C ILE A 369 3.06 21.33 -47.21
N PHE A 370 3.05 21.23 -45.87
CA PHE A 370 2.51 20.08 -45.15
C PHE A 370 0.99 19.91 -45.39
N ILE A 371 0.21 20.99 -45.28
CA ILE A 371 -1.25 20.99 -45.51
C ILE A 371 -1.59 20.54 -46.94
N ARG A 372 -0.82 20.96 -47.96
CA ARG A 372 -0.99 20.52 -49.35
C ARG A 372 -0.71 19.02 -49.54
N ARG A 373 0.27 18.45 -48.86
CA ARG A 373 0.55 16.99 -48.89
C ARG A 373 -0.49 16.19 -48.10
N LEU A 374 -1.00 16.72 -46.99
CA LEU A 374 -1.99 16.04 -46.14
C LEU A 374 -3.33 15.82 -46.87
N ARG A 375 -3.84 16.85 -47.58
CA ARG A 375 -5.10 16.76 -48.34
C ARG A 375 -5.12 15.59 -49.34
N LYS A 376 -4.05 15.37 -50.11
CA LYS A 376 -3.99 14.25 -51.07
C LYS A 376 -4.06 12.87 -50.39
N ARG A 377 -3.47 12.70 -49.20
CA ARG A 377 -3.57 11.45 -48.44
C ARG A 377 -4.97 11.23 -47.86
N VAL A 378 -5.63 12.29 -47.38
CA VAL A 378 -7.02 12.19 -46.86
C VAL A 378 -7.99 11.72 -47.94
N TYR A 379 -7.93 12.25 -49.17
CA TYR A 379 -8.80 11.78 -50.26
C TYR A 379 -8.55 10.31 -50.64
N LEU A 380 -7.29 9.85 -50.60
CA LEU A 380 -6.96 8.44 -50.84
C LEU A 380 -7.50 7.52 -49.72
N CYS A 381 -7.38 7.94 -48.45
CA CYS A 381 -7.96 7.20 -47.33
C CYS A 381 -9.50 7.15 -47.39
N LEU A 382 -10.16 8.24 -47.81
CA LEU A 382 -11.62 8.26 -48.00
C LEU A 382 -12.08 7.34 -49.14
N LEU A 383 -11.33 7.26 -50.24
CA LEU A 383 -11.58 6.28 -51.31
C LEU A 383 -11.42 4.84 -50.82
N ILE A 384 -10.35 4.54 -50.08
CA ILE A 384 -10.11 3.20 -49.51
C ILE A 384 -11.23 2.82 -48.52
N LEU A 385 -11.65 3.75 -47.65
CA LEU A 385 -12.77 3.53 -46.72
C LEU A 385 -14.11 3.35 -47.45
N ALA A 386 -14.34 4.04 -48.57
CA ALA A 386 -15.52 3.81 -49.39
C ALA A 386 -15.51 2.41 -50.04
N CYS A 387 -14.36 1.96 -50.58
CA CYS A 387 -14.22 0.60 -51.12
C CYS A 387 -14.43 -0.48 -50.05
N ILE A 388 -13.85 -0.31 -48.86
CA ILE A 388 -14.06 -1.22 -47.71
C ILE A 388 -15.53 -1.20 -47.27
N GLY A 389 -16.18 -0.03 -47.25
CA GLY A 389 -17.61 0.10 -46.97
C GLY A 389 -18.50 -0.64 -47.97
N CYS A 390 -18.20 -0.55 -49.27
CA CYS A 390 -18.92 -1.30 -50.31
C CYS A 390 -18.73 -2.81 -50.19
N LEU A 391 -17.52 -3.28 -49.85
CA LEU A 391 -17.25 -4.71 -49.62
C LEU A 391 -18.00 -5.21 -48.37
N ALA A 392 -17.92 -4.49 -47.25
CA ALA A 392 -18.64 -4.84 -46.03
C ALA A 392 -20.17 -4.83 -46.22
N TYR A 393 -20.70 -3.90 -47.03
CA TYR A 393 -22.12 -3.86 -47.40
C TYR A 393 -22.52 -5.08 -48.26
N TYR A 394 -21.65 -5.51 -49.18
CA TYR A 394 -21.88 -6.68 -50.03
C TYR A 394 -21.90 -8.00 -49.24
N ASP A 395 -21.01 -8.15 -48.25
CA ASP A 395 -20.99 -9.32 -47.36
C ASP A 395 -22.15 -9.33 -46.37
N PHE A 396 -22.49 -8.17 -45.77
CA PHE A 396 -23.56 -8.04 -44.78
C PHE A 396 -24.94 -8.48 -45.30
N PHE A 397 -25.22 -8.23 -46.59
CA PHE A 397 -26.47 -8.66 -47.22
C PHE A 397 -26.45 -10.09 -47.78
N ARG A 398 -25.32 -10.82 -47.69
CA ARG A 398 -25.19 -12.17 -48.26
C ARG A 398 -25.32 -13.31 -47.24
N TYR A 399 -25.14 -13.03 -45.95
CA TYR A 399 -25.23 -14.04 -44.87
C TYR A 399 -26.06 -13.55 -43.66
N PRO A 400 -27.34 -13.92 -43.56
CA PRO A 400 -28.19 -13.59 -42.41
C PRO A 400 -27.87 -14.50 -41.20
N HIS A 401 -26.76 -14.22 -40.49
CA HIS A 401 -26.41 -14.93 -39.25
C HIS A 401 -27.14 -14.35 -38.03
N THR A 402 -28.23 -15.01 -37.62
CA THR A 402 -28.93 -14.77 -36.35
C THR A 402 -28.13 -15.34 -35.17
N VAL A 403 -27.41 -14.46 -34.44
CA VAL A 403 -26.66 -14.84 -33.23
C VAL A 403 -27.39 -14.36 -31.97
N ASN A 404 -28.10 -15.27 -31.30
CA ASN A 404 -28.75 -15.03 -30.01
C ASN A 404 -27.72 -15.00 -28.86
N MET A 405 -27.18 -13.84 -28.51
CA MET A 405 -26.47 -13.65 -27.25
C MET A 405 -27.47 -13.45 -26.09
N GLY A 406 -27.96 -14.55 -25.49
CA GLY A 406 -29.10 -14.45 -24.55
C GLY A 406 -29.31 -15.53 -23.47
N GLN A 407 -28.51 -16.60 -23.36
CA GLN A 407 -28.88 -17.74 -22.48
C GLN A 407 -27.85 -18.22 -21.43
N ASP A 408 -26.55 -17.98 -21.60
CA ASP A 408 -25.51 -18.71 -20.83
C ASP A 408 -25.26 -18.26 -19.39
N LYS A 409 -25.93 -17.20 -18.90
CA LYS A 409 -25.74 -16.69 -17.52
C LYS A 409 -26.60 -17.35 -16.44
N ILE A 410 -27.45 -18.33 -16.78
CA ILE A 410 -28.37 -18.97 -15.82
C ILE A 410 -27.97 -20.41 -15.46
N ASN A 411 -27.33 -21.16 -16.36
CA ASN A 411 -27.13 -22.61 -16.20
C ASN A 411 -26.04 -23.02 -15.19
N ILE A 412 -25.20 -22.10 -14.68
CA ILE A 412 -24.11 -22.43 -13.73
C ILE A 412 -24.66 -22.76 -12.32
N LEU A 413 -25.84 -22.24 -11.95
CA LEU A 413 -26.44 -22.46 -10.63
C LEU A 413 -27.14 -23.83 -10.48
N ASN A 414 -27.35 -24.58 -11.57
CA ASN A 414 -28.09 -25.84 -11.57
C ASN A 414 -27.20 -27.10 -11.53
N SER A 415 -25.95 -26.97 -11.07
CA SER A 415 -25.12 -28.16 -10.78
C SER A 415 -25.55 -28.80 -9.45
N THR A 416 -25.98 -30.06 -9.51
CA THR A 416 -26.59 -30.78 -8.38
C THR A 416 -25.64 -31.06 -7.21
N SER A 417 -24.32 -30.91 -7.39
CA SER A 417 -23.30 -31.03 -6.35
C SER A 417 -23.08 -29.77 -5.51
N PHE A 418 -23.52 -28.58 -5.96
CA PHE A 418 -23.31 -27.31 -5.24
C PHE A 418 -24.13 -27.15 -3.93
N PRO A 419 -25.45 -27.49 -3.89
CA PRO A 419 -26.30 -27.25 -2.71
C PRO A 419 -25.84 -27.95 -1.43
N LEU A 420 -25.27 -29.16 -1.55
CA LEU A 420 -24.84 -29.96 -0.38
C LEU A 420 -23.72 -29.28 0.41
N LEU A 421 -22.80 -28.60 -0.26
CA LEU A 421 -21.73 -27.83 0.39
C LEU A 421 -22.27 -26.55 1.02
N LEU A 422 -23.22 -25.89 0.37
CA LEU A 422 -23.92 -24.71 0.90
C LEU A 422 -24.64 -25.05 2.22
N ASN A 423 -25.37 -26.16 2.25
CA ASN A 423 -26.07 -26.64 3.45
C ASN A 423 -25.10 -26.98 4.60
N ALA A 424 -23.94 -27.56 4.29
CA ALA A 424 -22.91 -27.86 5.29
C ALA A 424 -22.30 -26.59 5.92
N LEU A 425 -22.10 -25.53 5.12
CA LEU A 425 -21.65 -24.22 5.61
C LEU A 425 -22.74 -23.49 6.40
N GLN A 426 -24.00 -23.58 5.97
CA GLN A 426 -25.14 -22.94 6.65
C GLN A 426 -25.43 -23.54 8.03
N ASN A 427 -25.16 -24.84 8.21
CA ASN A 427 -25.32 -25.52 9.50
C ASN A 427 -24.12 -25.36 10.46
N GLN A 428 -23.07 -24.62 10.08
CA GLN A 428 -21.92 -24.38 10.97
C GLN A 428 -22.06 -23.04 11.73
N TYR A 429 -22.12 -23.14 13.07
CA TYR A 429 -22.10 -21.98 13.95
C TYR A 429 -20.74 -21.28 13.91
N CYS A 430 -20.73 -19.96 13.75
CA CYS A 430 -19.50 -19.18 13.69
C CYS A 430 -18.97 -18.91 15.11
N ILE A 431 -17.90 -19.60 15.50
CA ILE A 431 -17.14 -19.33 16.73
C ILE A 431 -15.78 -18.77 16.31
N HIS A 432 -15.50 -17.51 16.64
CA HIS A 432 -14.21 -16.88 16.37
C HIS A 432 -13.08 -17.51 17.22
N PRO A 433 -11.86 -17.67 16.68
CA PRO A 433 -10.74 -18.18 17.44
C PRO A 433 -10.31 -17.18 18.52
N SER A 434 -10.04 -17.68 19.72
CA SER A 434 -9.31 -16.93 20.73
C SER A 434 -7.82 -16.91 20.35
N LEU A 435 -7.24 -15.71 20.25
CA LEU A 435 -5.86 -15.49 19.81
C LEU A 435 -5.14 -14.67 20.86
N ASP A 436 -4.03 -15.19 21.39
CA ASP A 436 -3.13 -14.44 22.26
C ASP A 436 -2.50 -13.27 21.46
N PRO A 437 -2.70 -12.01 21.87
CA PRO A 437 -2.08 -10.86 21.20
C PRO A 437 -0.55 -10.91 21.18
N TYR A 438 0.09 -11.63 22.11
CA TYR A 438 1.55 -11.68 22.28
C TYR A 438 2.17 -13.03 21.87
N HIS A 439 1.43 -13.85 21.12
CA HIS A 439 1.89 -15.17 20.70
C HIS A 439 3.26 -15.12 19.99
N PRO A 440 4.20 -16.05 20.27
CA PRO A 440 5.56 -16.01 19.71
C PRO A 440 5.65 -15.92 18.19
N SER A 441 4.64 -16.44 17.46
CA SER A 441 4.62 -16.37 15.99
C SER A 441 4.32 -14.96 15.43
N VAL A 442 3.89 -14.00 16.26
CA VAL A 442 3.58 -12.63 15.79
C VAL A 442 4.28 -11.52 16.58
N VAL A 443 4.69 -11.77 17.83
CA VAL A 443 5.27 -10.73 18.69
C VAL A 443 6.50 -10.05 18.07
N ASN A 444 7.33 -10.81 17.35
CA ASN A 444 8.57 -10.32 16.73
C ASN A 444 8.36 -9.28 15.61
N PHE A 445 7.15 -9.13 15.06
CA PHE A 445 6.85 -8.06 14.08
C PHE A 445 6.60 -6.70 14.75
N PHE A 446 6.38 -6.68 16.08
CA PHE A 446 6.03 -5.47 16.83
C PHE A 446 7.20 -4.97 17.67
N HIS A 447 7.65 -3.74 17.41
CA HIS A 447 8.79 -3.13 18.07
C HIS A 447 8.58 -1.60 18.25
N PRO A 448 9.16 -0.99 19.31
CA PRO A 448 9.08 0.46 19.49
C PRO A 448 9.81 1.23 18.38
N VAL A 449 9.18 2.30 17.85
CA VAL A 449 9.77 3.20 16.85
C VAL A 449 9.80 4.61 17.40
N GLN A 450 10.92 5.33 17.29
CA GLN A 450 11.10 6.64 17.93
C GLN A 450 10.00 7.66 17.55
N LYS A 451 9.21 8.13 18.53
CA LYS A 451 8.11 9.10 18.31
C LYS A 451 8.61 10.35 17.59
N GLN A 452 8.11 10.55 16.37
CA GLN A 452 8.57 11.58 15.45
C GLN A 452 8.43 12.99 16.04
N LYS A 453 9.49 13.80 15.94
CA LYS A 453 9.55 15.18 16.47
C LYS A 453 9.49 16.18 15.33
N CYS A 454 8.38 16.92 15.23
CA CYS A 454 8.14 17.94 14.20
C CYS A 454 9.06 19.18 14.33
N GLN A 455 8.72 20.28 13.66
CA GLN A 455 9.49 21.53 13.78
C GLN A 455 9.32 22.13 15.19
N THR A 456 10.42 22.68 15.74
CA THR A 456 10.46 23.29 17.08
C THR A 456 9.85 24.69 17.12
N GLU A 457 9.88 25.41 15.99
CA GLU A 457 9.15 26.66 15.84
C GLU A 457 7.66 26.39 15.66
N ALA A 458 6.84 26.90 16.57
CA ALA A 458 5.40 26.71 16.56
C ALA A 458 4.74 27.37 15.33
N ASN A 459 3.73 26.71 14.77
CA ASN A 459 2.87 27.28 13.71
C ASN A 459 2.36 28.68 14.10
N TRP A 460 2.68 29.72 13.31
CA TRP A 460 2.45 31.14 13.63
C TRP A 460 0.97 31.51 13.81
N VAL A 461 0.11 30.89 13.00
CA VAL A 461 -1.35 31.06 13.03
C VAL A 461 -1.97 29.85 13.70
N THR A 462 -3.04 30.08 14.47
CA THR A 462 -3.96 29.05 14.94
C THR A 462 -5.31 29.22 14.26
N MET A 463 -6.01 28.12 14.03
CA MET A 463 -7.40 28.12 13.56
C MET A 463 -8.23 27.18 14.41
N SER A 464 -9.44 27.60 14.75
CA SER A 464 -10.39 26.84 15.57
C SER A 464 -11.78 27.44 15.46
N ASN A 465 -12.83 26.61 15.48
CA ASN A 465 -14.24 27.00 15.45
C ASN A 465 -14.57 28.06 14.36
N GLY A 466 -14.06 27.88 13.15
CA GLY A 466 -14.35 28.72 12.00
C GLY A 466 -13.65 30.08 11.99
N SER A 467 -12.58 30.25 12.76
CA SER A 467 -11.81 31.49 12.85
C SER A 467 -10.30 31.26 12.84
N ALA A 468 -9.55 32.27 12.38
CA ALA A 468 -8.09 32.31 12.38
C ALA A 468 -7.56 33.45 13.28
N GLN A 469 -6.41 33.23 13.93
CA GLN A 469 -5.75 34.21 14.78
C GLN A 469 -4.23 34.00 14.76
N ILE A 470 -3.43 35.08 14.81
CA ILE A 470 -1.98 35.00 15.04
C ILE A 470 -1.73 34.73 16.54
N LYS A 471 -0.80 33.83 16.87
CA LYS A 471 -0.48 33.55 18.29
C LYS A 471 0.32 34.71 18.91
N SER A 472 -0.06 35.09 20.12
CA SER A 472 0.64 36.05 21.00
C SER A 472 2.17 35.89 20.95
N ASP A 473 2.63 34.67 21.18
CA ASP A 473 4.03 34.32 21.36
C ASP A 473 4.82 34.48 20.05
N THR A 474 4.12 34.38 18.91
CA THR A 474 4.71 34.60 17.59
C THR A 474 4.87 36.09 17.33
N THR A 475 3.87 36.91 17.66
CA THR A 475 3.96 38.38 17.58
C THR A 475 5.02 38.94 18.54
N PHE A 476 5.16 38.34 19.73
CA PHE A 476 6.24 38.67 20.67
C PHE A 476 7.63 38.34 20.09
N LYS A 477 7.80 37.14 19.52
CA LYS A 477 9.10 36.67 18.97
C LYS A 477 9.51 37.36 17.66
N HIS A 478 8.55 37.73 16.80
CA HIS A 478 8.81 38.20 15.43
C HIS A 478 8.32 39.64 15.16
N GLY A 479 7.82 40.35 16.18
CA GLY A 479 7.19 41.66 16.03
C GLY A 479 5.83 41.57 15.31
N GLN A 480 5.35 42.70 14.77
CA GLN A 480 4.08 42.73 14.03
C GLN A 480 4.14 41.80 12.81
N ILE A 481 3.08 41.03 12.58
CA ILE A 481 2.96 40.06 11.49
C ILE A 481 1.75 40.40 10.62
N ILE A 482 1.93 40.32 9.30
CA ILE A 482 0.85 40.46 8.33
C ILE A 482 0.68 39.12 7.60
N CYS A 483 -0.48 38.50 7.77
CA CYS A 483 -0.85 37.24 7.15
C CYS A 483 -1.85 37.45 6.00
N ARG A 484 -1.63 36.73 4.90
CA ARG A 484 -2.58 36.54 3.82
C ARG A 484 -3.20 35.16 3.97
N LEU A 485 -4.53 35.12 3.97
CA LEU A 485 -5.34 33.92 4.11
C LEU A 485 -6.08 33.67 2.80
N VAL A 486 -5.78 32.56 2.12
CA VAL A 486 -6.40 32.19 0.84
C VAL A 486 -7.24 30.93 1.06
N PRO A 487 -8.59 31.01 0.97
CA PRO A 487 -9.45 29.85 1.12
C PRO A 487 -9.15 28.79 0.05
N ILE A 488 -9.11 27.52 0.46
CA ILE A 488 -9.08 26.36 -0.44
C ILE A 488 -10.52 25.86 -0.54
N LEU A 489 -10.99 25.63 -1.76
CA LEU A 489 -12.37 25.23 -2.08
C LEU A 489 -12.35 24.01 -3.00
N ARG A 490 -13.40 23.18 -2.95
CA ARG A 490 -13.58 22.09 -3.93
C ARG A 490 -13.83 22.68 -5.33
N GLY A 491 -13.27 22.01 -6.34
CA GLY A 491 -13.46 22.36 -7.75
C GLY A 491 -14.74 21.79 -8.34
N GLN A 492 -14.75 21.60 -9.67
CA GLN A 492 -15.88 20.97 -10.38
C GLN A 492 -15.99 19.47 -10.09
N SER A 493 -14.86 18.77 -9.93
CA SER A 493 -14.80 17.36 -9.56
C SER A 493 -13.91 17.12 -8.35
N ASP A 494 -13.97 15.90 -7.81
CA ASP A 494 -13.29 15.48 -6.58
C ASP A 494 -11.75 15.58 -6.57
N ASN A 495 -11.12 15.79 -7.73
CA ASN A 495 -9.66 15.90 -7.86
C ASN A 495 -9.19 17.33 -8.18
N ILE A 496 -10.14 18.27 -8.34
CA ILE A 496 -9.85 19.68 -8.65
C ILE A 496 -10.08 20.51 -7.38
N ILE A 497 -9.18 21.45 -7.12
CA ILE A 497 -9.33 22.48 -6.08
C ILE A 497 -9.34 23.88 -6.70
N LYS A 498 -10.01 24.82 -6.04
CA LYS A 498 -10.06 26.24 -6.42
C LYS A 498 -9.62 27.09 -5.22
N TYR A 499 -9.07 28.27 -5.49
CA TYR A 499 -8.71 29.24 -4.46
C TYR A 499 -9.76 30.34 -4.38
N GLY A 500 -10.19 30.69 -3.16
CA GLY A 500 -11.11 31.78 -2.89
C GLY A 500 -10.43 33.15 -2.81
N LYS A 501 -11.24 34.20 -2.57
CA LYS A 501 -10.75 35.58 -2.37
C LYS A 501 -9.79 35.67 -1.18
N GLU A 502 -8.65 36.32 -1.35
CA GLU A 502 -7.67 36.57 -0.28
C GLU A 502 -8.29 37.45 0.82
N LEU A 503 -8.05 37.06 2.08
CA LEU A 503 -8.35 37.82 3.29
C LEU A 503 -7.03 38.22 3.96
N LYS A 504 -7.03 39.35 4.68
CA LYS A 504 -5.91 39.79 5.51
C LYS A 504 -6.16 39.44 6.96
N LEU A 505 -5.11 39.04 7.67
CA LEU A 505 -5.07 38.82 9.11
C LEU A 505 -3.86 39.57 9.66
N GLN A 506 -4.07 40.38 10.69
CA GLN A 506 -3.03 41.16 11.38
C GLN A 506 -3.19 40.92 12.87
N ASP A 507 -3.93 41.77 13.57
CA ASP A 507 -3.96 41.76 15.04
C ASP A 507 -5.22 41.08 15.63
N GLU A 508 -6.39 41.23 15.00
CA GLU A 508 -7.66 40.63 15.46
C GLU A 508 -7.94 39.21 14.94
N LYS A 509 -8.86 38.50 15.62
CA LYS A 509 -9.36 37.18 15.22
C LYS A 509 -10.37 37.31 14.06
N VAL A 510 -10.07 36.68 12.92
CA VAL A 510 -10.87 36.79 11.68
C VAL A 510 -11.66 35.51 11.41
N SER A 511 -12.96 35.62 11.14
CA SER A 511 -13.80 34.50 10.69
C SER A 511 -13.42 34.04 9.28
N VAL A 512 -13.34 32.73 9.03
CA VAL A 512 -12.86 32.18 7.75
C VAL A 512 -13.97 31.50 6.93
N PRO A 513 -14.04 31.72 5.60
CA PRO A 513 -15.16 31.29 4.76
C PRO A 513 -15.01 29.86 4.20
N SER A 514 -13.94 29.15 4.52
CA SER A 514 -13.73 27.75 4.15
C SER A 514 -13.07 26.99 5.30
N ASP A 515 -13.35 25.70 5.36
CA ASP A 515 -12.76 24.75 6.31
C ASP A 515 -11.23 24.69 6.18
N PHE A 516 -10.67 25.01 5.01
CA PHE A 516 -9.23 24.88 4.73
C PHE A 516 -8.65 26.18 4.17
N ILE A 517 -7.59 26.69 4.80
CA ILE A 517 -6.98 27.99 4.49
C ILE A 517 -5.49 27.85 4.24
N LYS A 518 -5.04 28.22 3.04
CA LYS A 518 -3.61 28.44 2.75
C LYS A 518 -3.19 29.77 3.37
N THR A 519 -2.21 29.73 4.26
CA THR A 519 -1.75 30.87 5.05
C THR A 519 -0.33 31.25 4.64
N SER A 520 -0.10 32.52 4.35
CA SER A 520 1.22 33.07 4.00
C SER A 520 1.45 34.39 4.75
N CYS A 521 2.39 34.40 5.70
CA CYS A 521 2.67 35.56 6.56
C CYS A 521 4.06 36.13 6.34
N LYS A 522 4.22 37.43 6.62
CA LYS A 522 5.50 38.15 6.70
C LYS A 522 5.54 38.97 7.99
N SER A 523 6.65 38.92 8.71
CA SER A 523 6.91 39.76 9.89
C SER A 523 7.47 41.14 9.52
N LYS A 524 7.45 42.09 10.46
CA LYS A 524 8.14 43.39 10.34
C LYS A 524 9.62 43.24 10.02
N HIS A 525 10.29 42.22 10.58
CA HIS A 525 11.70 41.91 10.37
C HIS A 525 11.96 41.00 9.14
N GLY A 526 10.95 40.78 8.30
CA GLY A 526 11.09 40.14 6.99
C GLY A 526 11.08 38.62 6.97
N GLN A 527 11.04 37.92 8.12
CA GLN A 527 10.82 36.47 8.16
C GLN A 527 9.46 36.11 7.54
N ARG A 528 9.36 34.89 7.02
CA ARG A 528 8.19 34.41 6.26
C ARG A 528 7.72 33.06 6.80
N TYR A 529 6.40 32.90 6.89
CA TYR A 529 5.75 31.64 7.24
C TYR A 529 4.77 31.25 6.14
N MET A 530 4.72 29.98 5.78
CA MET A 530 3.66 29.42 4.94
C MET A 530 3.21 28.08 5.50
N ASN A 531 1.90 27.87 5.60
CA ASN A 531 1.32 26.59 5.99
C ASN A 531 -0.14 26.48 5.48
N ILE A 532 -0.74 25.30 5.62
CA ILE A 532 -2.18 25.09 5.41
C ILE A 532 -2.80 24.70 6.74
N HIS A 533 -3.94 25.31 7.06
CA HIS A 533 -4.67 25.09 8.30
C HIS A 533 -6.08 24.58 8.00
N SER A 534 -6.61 23.76 8.92
CA SER A 534 -7.99 23.26 8.91
C SER A 534 -8.78 23.81 10.09
N THR A 535 -10.06 24.06 9.89
CA THR A 535 -11.07 24.38 10.90
C THR A 535 -12.46 24.01 10.34
N ILE A 536 -13.54 24.24 11.07
CA ILE A 536 -14.92 24.07 10.59
C ILE A 536 -15.53 25.45 10.35
N ALA A 537 -15.70 25.84 9.08
CA ALA A 537 -16.21 27.17 8.74
C ALA A 537 -17.72 27.29 8.98
N ILE A 538 -18.14 28.42 9.53
CA ILE A 538 -19.53 28.71 9.89
C ILE A 538 -20.32 29.11 8.62
N LYS A 539 -20.76 28.09 7.87
CA LYS A 539 -21.54 28.23 6.62
C LYS A 539 -23.01 28.48 6.96
N ARG A 540 -23.51 29.72 6.78
CA ARG A 540 -24.91 30.10 7.13
C ARG A 540 -25.96 29.13 6.56
N SER A 541 -25.83 28.74 5.29
CA SER A 541 -26.74 27.80 4.61
C SER A 541 -26.88 26.42 5.27
N ILE A 542 -25.92 26.01 6.11
CA ILE A 542 -26.08 24.83 6.97
C ILE A 542 -27.02 25.14 8.13
N PHE A 543 -26.80 26.23 8.86
CA PHE A 543 -27.67 26.65 9.97
C PHE A 543 -29.10 26.93 9.48
N ASP A 544 -29.26 27.65 8.37
CA ASP A 544 -30.55 27.91 7.74
C ASP A 544 -31.33 26.61 7.43
N ARG A 545 -30.63 25.58 6.93
CA ARG A 545 -31.18 24.22 6.71
C ARG A 545 -31.59 23.54 8.02
N LEU A 546 -30.75 23.63 9.05
CA LEU A 546 -30.96 22.95 10.32
C LEU A 546 -32.10 23.56 11.12
N ASP A 547 -32.21 24.89 11.16
CA ASP A 547 -33.21 25.58 11.96
C ASP A 547 -34.62 25.47 11.35
N HIS A 548 -34.74 25.48 10.01
CA HIS A 548 -35.96 25.11 9.30
C HIS A 548 -36.40 23.65 9.53
N LEU A 549 -35.49 22.76 9.95
CA LEU A 549 -35.81 21.38 10.34
C LEU A 549 -36.09 21.24 11.85
N LYS A 550 -35.45 22.06 12.71
CA LYS A 550 -35.77 22.14 14.15
C LYS A 550 -37.20 22.59 14.39
N THR A 551 -37.69 23.60 13.67
CA THR A 551 -39.08 24.11 13.79
C THR A 551 -40.15 23.09 13.39
N LYS A 552 -39.78 21.99 12.72
CA LYS A 552 -40.69 20.91 12.29
C LYS A 552 -40.57 19.63 13.13
N SER A 553 -39.68 19.59 14.13
CA SER A 553 -39.27 18.35 14.82
C SER A 553 -38.85 18.61 16.27
N GLN A 554 -39.79 19.08 17.10
CA GLN A 554 -39.61 19.16 18.55
C GLN A 554 -40.20 17.91 19.24
N SER A 555 -39.34 17.08 19.84
CA SER A 555 -39.75 16.14 20.91
C SER A 555 -38.55 15.64 21.72
N GLU A 556 -37.58 14.96 21.08
CA GLU A 556 -36.55 14.20 21.82
C GLU A 556 -35.11 14.27 21.25
N THR A 557 -34.17 13.90 22.13
CA THR A 557 -32.71 13.90 21.93
C THR A 557 -32.23 12.90 20.88
N LYS A 558 -31.92 13.39 19.67
CA LYS A 558 -31.26 12.61 18.61
C LYS A 558 -29.83 12.22 19.02
N LEU A 559 -29.43 10.98 18.72
CA LEU A 559 -28.05 10.49 18.93
C LEU A 559 -27.12 11.03 17.82
N ASN A 560 -26.00 11.66 18.18
CA ASN A 560 -24.89 11.80 17.23
C ASN A 560 -24.26 10.43 16.96
N VAL A 561 -23.72 10.25 15.76
CA VAL A 561 -22.89 9.10 15.39
C VAL A 561 -21.55 9.64 14.92
N LEU A 562 -20.48 9.40 15.69
CA LEU A 562 -19.13 9.83 15.34
C LEU A 562 -18.24 8.59 15.20
N MET A 563 -17.75 8.35 13.99
CA MET A 563 -16.84 7.26 13.64
C MET A 563 -15.43 7.80 13.47
N LEU A 564 -14.46 7.17 14.11
CA LEU A 564 -13.04 7.36 13.85
C LEU A 564 -12.43 6.00 13.49
N GLY A 565 -12.08 5.85 12.22
CA GLY A 565 -11.54 4.64 11.62
C GLY A 565 -10.03 4.73 11.38
N PHE A 566 -9.38 3.56 11.40
CA PHE A 566 -7.96 3.41 11.12
C PHE A 566 -7.73 2.25 10.14
N ASP A 567 -6.79 2.41 9.24
CA ASP A 567 -6.48 1.43 8.17
C ASP A 567 -5.70 0.23 8.70
N SER A 568 -6.04 -0.99 8.28
CA SER A 568 -5.20 -2.19 8.48
C SER A 568 -4.91 -2.57 9.96
N VAL A 569 -5.76 -2.18 10.92
CA VAL A 569 -5.59 -2.43 12.36
C VAL A 569 -6.43 -3.61 12.86
N SER A 570 -5.79 -4.79 12.97
CA SER A 570 -6.41 -5.95 13.63
C SER A 570 -6.78 -5.63 15.09
N ARG A 571 -7.77 -6.34 15.65
CA ARG A 571 -8.16 -6.20 17.06
C ARG A 571 -6.96 -6.35 18.00
N ASN A 572 -6.07 -7.30 17.69
CA ASN A 572 -4.87 -7.55 18.51
C ASN A 572 -3.75 -6.53 18.24
N THR A 573 -3.61 -5.98 17.03
CA THR A 573 -2.71 -4.85 16.75
C THR A 573 -3.16 -3.61 17.51
N TRP A 574 -4.46 -3.36 17.64
CA TRP A 574 -4.96 -2.31 18.54
C TRP A 574 -4.52 -2.55 19.99
N LEU A 575 -4.66 -3.78 20.51
CA LEU A 575 -4.23 -4.11 21.88
C LEU A 575 -2.72 -3.93 22.09
N ARG A 576 -1.88 -4.24 21.08
CA ARG A 576 -0.42 -4.09 21.14
C ARG A 576 0.03 -2.63 21.00
N MET A 577 -0.58 -1.87 20.08
CA MET A 577 -0.06 -0.57 19.63
C MET A 577 -0.81 0.63 20.22
N LEU A 578 -2.05 0.47 20.69
CA LEU A 578 -2.89 1.53 21.26
C LEU A 578 -3.37 1.19 22.70
N PRO A 579 -2.49 0.76 23.62
CA PRO A 579 -2.90 0.27 24.94
C PRO A 579 -3.53 1.34 25.83
N SER A 580 -3.07 2.60 25.76
CA SER A 580 -3.61 3.69 26.60
C SER A 580 -5.02 4.07 26.15
N SER A 581 -5.21 4.21 24.84
CA SER A 581 -6.51 4.44 24.20
C SER A 581 -7.46 3.27 24.43
N HIS A 582 -7.00 2.02 24.32
CA HIS A 582 -7.83 0.86 24.60
C HIS A 582 -8.29 0.82 26.05
N SER A 583 -7.38 1.04 27.00
CA SER A 583 -7.68 1.09 28.43
C SER A 583 -8.73 2.19 28.72
N TYR A 584 -8.48 3.43 28.27
CA TYR A 584 -9.39 4.55 28.50
C TYR A 584 -10.77 4.35 27.86
N PHE A 585 -10.82 3.83 26.63
CA PHE A 585 -12.08 3.54 25.96
C PHE A 585 -12.90 2.46 26.68
N LYS A 586 -12.25 1.38 27.15
CA LYS A 586 -12.91 0.24 27.78
C LYS A 586 -13.30 0.50 29.23
N ASN A 587 -12.39 1.07 30.01
CA ASN A 587 -12.50 1.17 31.46
C ASN A 587 -13.20 2.48 31.87
N ASP A 588 -12.66 3.64 31.48
CA ASP A 588 -13.18 4.96 31.85
C ASP A 588 -14.48 5.29 31.10
N LEU A 589 -14.51 5.08 29.78
CA LEU A 589 -15.68 5.42 28.95
C LEU A 589 -16.76 4.32 28.88
N GLN A 590 -16.48 3.14 29.45
CA GLN A 590 -17.35 1.93 29.40
C GLN A 590 -17.70 1.49 27.98
N GLY A 591 -16.79 1.70 27.02
CA GLY A 591 -16.93 1.27 25.64
C GLY A 591 -16.76 -0.24 25.47
N ILE A 592 -17.52 -0.82 24.53
CA ILE A 592 -17.59 -2.27 24.29
C ILE A 592 -17.02 -2.57 22.90
N VAL A 593 -16.08 -3.51 22.85
CA VAL A 593 -15.48 -4.03 21.61
C VAL A 593 -16.33 -5.17 21.08
N LEU A 594 -16.51 -5.22 19.75
CA LEU A 594 -17.12 -6.34 19.05
C LEU A 594 -16.07 -7.45 18.86
N GLU A 595 -15.91 -8.29 19.89
CA GLU A 595 -15.04 -9.48 19.89
C GLU A 595 -15.38 -10.46 18.76
N GLY A 596 -16.63 -10.49 18.28
CA GLY A 596 -17.09 -11.30 17.14
C GLY A 596 -17.21 -10.59 15.79
N TYR A 597 -16.54 -9.44 15.58
CA TYR A 597 -16.58 -8.73 14.30
C TYR A 597 -15.75 -9.42 13.20
N ASN A 598 -16.30 -9.52 11.99
CA ASN A 598 -15.69 -10.18 10.83
C ASN A 598 -15.84 -9.34 9.55
N ILE A 599 -14.80 -9.26 8.72
CA ILE A 599 -14.87 -8.63 7.39
C ILE A 599 -15.70 -9.46 6.39
N VAL A 600 -16.09 -8.86 5.26
CA VAL A 600 -16.86 -9.52 4.18
C VAL A 600 -16.12 -9.61 2.84
N GLY A 601 -14.93 -8.99 2.73
CA GLY A 601 -14.13 -8.96 1.50
C GLY A 601 -12.79 -8.26 1.70
N ASP A 602 -11.97 -8.27 0.65
CA ASP A 602 -10.61 -7.71 0.60
C ASP A 602 -10.59 -6.17 0.52
N GLY A 603 -9.95 -5.50 1.49
CA GLY A 603 -9.64 -4.07 1.40
C GLY A 603 -10.72 -3.10 1.92
N THR A 604 -10.31 -1.82 2.06
CA THR A 604 -11.14 -0.72 2.56
C THR A 604 -12.51 -0.57 1.87
N PRO A 605 -12.65 -0.62 0.52
CA PRO A 605 -13.95 -0.45 -0.11
C PRO A 605 -14.92 -1.59 0.24
N GLN A 606 -14.41 -2.81 0.42
CA GLN A 606 -15.17 -4.01 0.76
C GLN A 606 -15.64 -4.01 2.23
N ALA A 607 -14.99 -3.26 3.12
CA ALA A 607 -15.52 -2.95 4.45
C ALA A 607 -16.48 -1.75 4.43
N LEU A 608 -16.09 -0.64 3.78
CA LEU A 608 -16.78 0.63 3.90
C LEU A 608 -18.06 0.72 3.04
N LEU A 609 -18.11 0.13 1.83
CA LEU A 609 -19.34 0.13 1.03
C LEU A 609 -20.51 -0.56 1.77
N PRO A 610 -20.35 -1.78 2.33
CA PRO A 610 -21.40 -2.40 3.15
C PRO A 610 -21.81 -1.58 4.38
N ILE A 611 -20.86 -0.98 5.13
CA ILE A 611 -21.17 -0.11 6.29
C ILE A 611 -22.00 1.10 5.88
N LEU A 612 -21.67 1.72 4.74
CA LEU A 612 -22.18 3.03 4.34
C LEU A 612 -23.37 2.96 3.37
N THR A 613 -23.66 1.79 2.78
CA THR A 613 -24.74 1.59 1.78
C THR A 613 -25.57 0.32 1.98
N GLY A 614 -25.19 -0.58 2.90
CA GLY A 614 -25.81 -1.89 3.09
C GLY A 614 -25.47 -2.93 2.02
N LYS A 615 -24.62 -2.57 1.05
CA LYS A 615 -24.40 -3.27 -0.21
C LYS A 615 -22.93 -3.53 -0.54
N THR A 616 -22.67 -4.57 -1.34
CA THR A 616 -21.35 -4.83 -1.93
C THR A 616 -21.07 -3.92 -3.14
N GLU A 617 -19.82 -3.89 -3.62
CA GLU A 617 -19.41 -3.21 -4.88
C GLU A 617 -20.27 -3.65 -6.09
N GLU A 618 -20.76 -4.90 -6.09
CA GLU A 618 -21.51 -5.52 -7.19
C GLU A 618 -23.02 -5.26 -7.13
N GLU A 619 -23.56 -4.88 -5.96
CA GLU A 619 -24.98 -4.56 -5.74
C GLU A 619 -25.28 -3.07 -5.99
N LEU A 620 -24.27 -2.31 -6.42
CA LEU A 620 -24.27 -0.86 -6.60
C LEU A 620 -24.10 -0.51 -8.10
N PRO A 621 -24.55 0.69 -8.53
CA PRO A 621 -24.26 1.21 -9.86
C PRO A 621 -22.75 1.23 -10.15
N GLU A 622 -22.37 0.75 -11.34
CA GLU A 622 -20.96 0.68 -11.76
C GLU A 622 -20.29 2.06 -11.69
N ALA A 623 -19.14 2.09 -11.03
CA ALA A 623 -18.40 3.30 -10.72
C ALA A 623 -16.87 3.11 -10.75
N ARG A 624 -16.39 1.92 -11.16
CA ARG A 624 -14.98 1.62 -11.34
C ARG A 624 -14.42 2.32 -12.58
N ARG A 625 -13.20 2.82 -12.47
CA ARG A 625 -12.48 3.45 -13.59
C ARG A 625 -12.29 2.44 -14.72
N GLY A 626 -12.44 2.89 -15.96
CA GLY A 626 -12.26 2.07 -17.17
C GLY A 626 -13.38 1.08 -17.48
N HIS A 627 -14.41 0.96 -16.65
CA HIS A 627 -15.60 0.16 -16.96
C HIS A 627 -16.56 0.93 -17.88
N GLN A 628 -17.11 0.26 -18.90
CA GLN A 628 -18.08 0.87 -19.81
C GLN A 628 -19.36 1.27 -19.07
N GLY A 629 -19.79 2.52 -19.23
CA GLY A 629 -20.97 3.06 -18.54
C GLY A 629 -20.75 3.40 -17.05
N ALA A 630 -19.52 3.35 -16.55
CA ALA A 630 -19.22 3.73 -15.16
C ALA A 630 -19.56 5.20 -14.88
N THR A 631 -20.10 5.46 -13.70
CA THR A 631 -20.52 6.81 -13.23
C THR A 631 -19.81 7.19 -11.93
N THR A 632 -20.01 8.42 -11.45
CA THR A 632 -19.56 8.81 -10.12
C THR A 632 -20.43 8.16 -9.03
N VAL A 633 -19.86 7.98 -7.83
CA VAL A 633 -20.56 7.27 -6.74
C VAL A 633 -21.69 8.07 -6.09
N ASP A 634 -22.02 9.27 -6.61
CA ASP A 634 -23.16 10.10 -6.16
C ASP A 634 -24.51 9.37 -6.21
N SER A 635 -24.65 8.36 -7.08
CA SER A 635 -25.86 7.55 -7.24
C SER A 635 -26.07 6.54 -6.10
N HIS A 636 -25.03 6.18 -5.35
CA HIS A 636 -25.09 5.13 -4.32
C HIS A 636 -25.95 5.55 -3.11
N PRO A 637 -26.60 4.61 -2.39
CA PRO A 637 -27.54 4.89 -1.30
C PRO A 637 -26.83 5.16 0.03
N TRP A 638 -25.98 6.19 0.04
CA TRP A 638 -25.13 6.56 1.17
C TRP A 638 -25.92 6.94 2.44
N ILE A 639 -25.61 6.28 3.56
CA ILE A 639 -26.26 6.45 4.87
C ILE A 639 -26.25 7.90 5.38
N TRP A 640 -25.21 8.69 5.09
CA TRP A 640 -25.14 10.10 5.49
C TRP A 640 -26.19 10.98 4.79
N LYS A 641 -26.71 10.57 3.62
CA LYS A 641 -27.89 11.21 3.00
C LYS A 641 -29.15 10.98 3.84
N ASN A 642 -29.24 9.87 4.57
CA ASN A 642 -30.38 9.53 5.42
C ASN A 642 -30.31 10.35 6.72
N PHE A 643 -29.12 10.43 7.33
CA PHE A 643 -28.84 11.36 8.43
C PHE A 643 -29.10 12.83 8.05
N SER A 644 -28.55 13.31 6.93
CA SER A 644 -28.72 14.72 6.49
C SER A 644 -30.19 15.09 6.28
N ARG A 645 -31.00 14.17 5.70
CA ARG A 645 -32.46 14.33 5.56
C ARG A 645 -33.21 14.45 6.90
N LEU A 646 -32.70 13.86 7.99
CA LEU A 646 -33.27 14.02 9.35
C LEU A 646 -32.73 15.25 10.11
N GLY A 647 -32.04 16.16 9.43
CA GLY A 647 -31.51 17.40 10.00
C GLY A 647 -30.18 17.23 10.73
N TYR A 648 -29.37 16.23 10.35
CA TYR A 648 -28.00 16.10 10.84
C TYR A 648 -27.04 16.97 10.03
N VAL A 649 -25.93 17.35 10.67
CA VAL A 649 -24.71 17.87 10.02
C VAL A 649 -23.79 16.69 9.71
N THR A 650 -23.18 16.70 8.53
CA THR A 650 -22.41 15.57 8.00
C THR A 650 -20.93 15.92 7.76
N GLN A 651 -20.02 15.06 8.21
CA GLN A 651 -18.57 15.20 8.04
C GLN A 651 -17.95 13.90 7.48
N TRP A 652 -17.03 14.04 6.51
CA TRP A 652 -16.20 12.97 5.96
C TRP A 652 -14.76 13.46 5.78
N GLY A 653 -13.79 12.62 6.09
CA GLY A 653 -12.39 12.86 5.78
C GLY A 653 -11.56 11.59 5.85
N GLU A 654 -10.75 11.37 4.83
CA GLU A 654 -9.68 10.37 4.80
C GLU A 654 -8.39 11.09 4.37
N ASP A 655 -7.24 10.66 4.89
CA ASP A 655 -5.93 11.07 4.40
C ASP A 655 -5.46 10.15 3.25
N MET A 656 -4.20 10.31 2.81
CA MET A 656 -3.63 9.56 1.68
C MET A 656 -4.51 9.65 0.42
N ALA A 657 -4.92 10.87 0.06
CA ALA A 657 -5.91 11.17 -0.98
C ALA A 657 -5.55 10.67 -2.39
N TYR A 658 -4.30 10.24 -2.60
CA TYR A 658 -3.82 9.52 -3.78
C TYR A 658 -4.32 8.06 -3.87
N ILE A 659 -4.54 7.37 -2.74
CA ILE A 659 -5.17 6.05 -2.64
C ILE A 659 -6.60 6.06 -2.05
N GLY A 660 -7.13 7.23 -1.67
CA GLY A 660 -8.44 7.38 -1.01
C GLY A 660 -9.57 6.52 -1.61
N THR A 661 -10.39 5.96 -0.71
CA THR A 661 -11.25 4.77 -0.88
C THR A 661 -12.09 4.80 -2.15
N PHE A 662 -12.86 5.87 -2.35
CA PHE A 662 -13.79 6.01 -3.47
C PHE A 662 -13.17 6.73 -4.67
N ASN A 663 -11.87 7.04 -4.61
CA ASN A 663 -11.15 7.78 -5.64
C ASN A 663 -10.06 6.95 -6.34
N MET A 664 -9.44 5.94 -5.72
CA MET A 664 -8.38 5.14 -6.36
C MET A 664 -8.92 4.20 -7.45
N ARG A 665 -9.79 3.25 -7.08
CA ARG A 665 -10.44 2.30 -8.01
C ARG A 665 -11.66 2.90 -8.73
N MET A 666 -12.28 3.91 -8.12
CA MET A 666 -13.57 4.46 -8.54
C MET A 666 -13.45 5.89 -9.08
N MET A 667 -14.54 6.37 -9.70
CA MET A 667 -14.61 7.70 -10.33
C MET A 667 -14.67 8.88 -9.33
N GLY A 668 -14.77 8.62 -8.02
CA GLY A 668 -14.99 9.66 -7.01
C GLY A 668 -16.41 10.22 -7.02
N PHE A 669 -16.59 11.34 -6.34
CA PHE A 669 -17.84 12.10 -6.34
C PHE A 669 -17.82 13.24 -7.38
N ASP A 670 -18.94 13.51 -8.04
CA ASP A 670 -19.20 14.74 -8.78
C ASP A 670 -19.51 15.88 -7.81
N LYS A 671 -20.42 15.65 -6.85
CA LYS A 671 -20.88 16.64 -5.87
C LYS A 671 -20.20 16.43 -4.52
N GLN A 672 -20.17 17.45 -3.68
CA GLN A 672 -19.63 17.29 -2.33
C GLN A 672 -20.56 16.34 -1.52
N PRO A 673 -20.08 15.21 -0.99
CA PRO A 673 -20.97 14.17 -0.46
C PRO A 673 -21.62 14.53 0.88
N VAL A 674 -21.00 15.44 1.63
CA VAL A 674 -21.34 15.83 3.01
C VAL A 674 -21.14 17.34 3.20
N ASP A 675 -21.59 17.90 4.32
CA ASP A 675 -21.45 19.34 4.64
C ASP A 675 -19.98 19.78 4.82
N HIS A 676 -19.16 18.90 5.40
CA HIS A 676 -17.75 19.12 5.75
C HIS A 676 -16.87 17.98 5.22
N TYR A 677 -16.16 18.21 4.11
CA TYR A 677 -15.48 17.17 3.32
C TYR A 677 -13.97 17.45 3.21
N MET A 678 -13.12 16.57 3.76
CA MET A 678 -11.70 16.87 3.97
C MET A 678 -10.79 16.67 2.74
N ARG A 679 -11.25 16.03 1.66
CA ARG A 679 -10.43 15.75 0.47
C ARG A 679 -9.69 16.98 -0.13
N PRO A 680 -10.28 18.19 -0.21
CA PRO A 680 -9.58 19.38 -0.71
C PRO A 680 -8.39 19.84 0.14
N PHE A 681 -8.32 19.44 1.42
CA PHE A 681 -7.15 19.68 2.27
C PHE A 681 -5.98 18.81 1.81
N TYR A 682 -6.17 17.49 1.79
CA TYR A 682 -5.15 16.50 1.48
C TYR A 682 -4.60 16.62 0.05
N LEU A 683 -5.46 16.91 -0.92
CA LEU A 683 -5.07 17.22 -2.31
C LEU A 683 -4.08 18.39 -2.47
N VAL A 684 -3.91 19.22 -1.43
CA VAL A 684 -2.94 20.33 -1.40
C VAL A 684 -1.82 20.08 -0.38
N THR A 685 -2.10 19.55 0.81
CA THR A 685 -1.06 19.29 1.83
C THR A 685 -0.10 18.17 1.45
N GLU A 686 -0.57 17.10 0.79
CA GLU A 686 0.31 15.98 0.39
C GLU A 686 1.42 16.44 -0.57
N LYS A 687 1.10 17.37 -1.47
CA LYS A 687 2.06 18.02 -2.38
C LYS A 687 3.08 18.90 -1.64
N LEU A 688 2.80 19.27 -0.39
CA LEU A 688 3.70 19.99 0.51
C LEU A 688 4.44 19.09 1.52
N HIS A 689 4.09 17.80 1.65
CA HIS A 689 4.69 16.91 2.66
C HIS A 689 6.22 16.84 2.57
N LYS A 690 6.79 16.98 1.36
CA LYS A 690 8.24 17.03 1.09
C LYS A 690 8.97 18.29 1.61
N PHE A 691 8.25 19.34 2.00
CA PHE A 691 8.84 20.56 2.60
C PHE A 691 8.81 20.55 4.13
N PHE A 692 8.27 19.50 4.74
CA PHE A 692 8.20 19.30 6.18
C PHE A 692 8.95 18.03 6.58
N LYS A 693 9.16 17.84 7.88
CA LYS A 693 9.59 16.53 8.39
C LYS A 693 8.52 15.47 8.05
N PRO A 694 8.91 14.19 7.86
CA PRO A 694 7.96 13.08 7.72
C PRO A 694 6.90 13.11 8.83
N TYR A 695 5.64 12.75 8.50
CA TYR A 695 4.49 12.73 9.42
C TYR A 695 4.11 14.08 10.07
N CYS A 696 4.68 15.20 9.61
CA CYS A 696 4.43 16.55 10.16
C CYS A 696 3.88 17.54 9.12
N LEU A 697 3.15 18.54 9.61
CA LEU A 697 2.76 19.75 8.89
C LEU A 697 3.14 20.97 9.76
N GLY A 698 4.28 21.58 9.43
CA GLY A 698 4.94 22.55 10.31
C GLY A 698 5.35 21.94 11.66
N SER A 699 4.84 22.53 12.74
CA SER A 699 5.10 22.11 14.12
C SER A 699 4.18 21.00 14.65
N GLN A 700 3.23 20.50 13.85
CA GLN A 700 2.19 19.55 14.29
C GLN A 700 2.28 18.20 13.56
N PRO A 701 2.13 17.06 14.26
CA PRO A 701 1.91 15.76 13.63
C PRO A 701 0.60 15.74 12.83
N ARG A 702 0.56 15.03 11.70
CA ARG A 702 -0.57 15.05 10.76
C ARG A 702 -1.85 14.45 11.34
N HIS A 703 -1.76 13.38 12.13
CA HIS A 703 -2.92 12.80 12.83
C HIS A 703 -3.64 13.81 13.75
N ARG A 704 -2.91 14.75 14.38
CA ARG A 704 -3.53 15.78 15.23
C ARG A 704 -4.41 16.75 14.44
N ILE A 705 -4.22 16.86 13.12
CA ILE A 705 -5.00 17.76 12.25
C ILE A 705 -6.42 17.21 12.08
N ILE A 706 -6.56 15.94 11.71
CA ILE A 706 -7.87 15.28 11.57
C ILE A 706 -8.58 15.15 12.92
N PHE A 707 -7.84 14.92 14.02
CA PHE A 707 -8.41 14.98 15.38
C PHE A 707 -8.91 16.39 15.75
N ASN A 708 -8.18 17.46 15.41
CA ASN A 708 -8.65 18.83 15.64
C ASN A 708 -9.85 19.20 14.74
N TYR A 709 -9.91 18.68 13.52
CA TYR A 709 -11.07 18.86 12.62
C TYR A 709 -12.34 18.18 13.18
N LEU A 710 -12.21 17.08 13.93
CA LEU A 710 -13.34 16.52 14.71
C LEU A 710 -13.72 17.41 15.90
N LYS A 711 -12.74 17.91 16.66
CA LYS A 711 -12.97 18.77 17.83
C LYS A 711 -13.71 20.06 17.45
N ASP A 712 -13.27 20.73 16.39
CA ASP A 712 -13.95 21.89 15.82
C ASP A 712 -15.39 21.57 15.39
N PHE A 713 -15.62 20.39 14.79
CA PHE A 713 -16.95 20.00 14.30
C PHE A 713 -17.95 19.82 15.44
N VAL A 714 -17.55 19.17 16.53
CA VAL A 714 -18.42 18.95 17.69
C VAL A 714 -18.59 20.19 18.57
N ASN A 715 -17.69 21.18 18.43
CA ASN A 715 -17.81 22.50 19.04
C ASN A 715 -18.76 23.41 18.27
N VAL A 716 -18.55 23.60 16.96
CA VAL A 716 -19.39 24.48 16.11
C VAL A 716 -20.83 23.98 16.05
N TYR A 717 -21.03 22.66 15.99
CA TYR A 717 -22.35 22.04 15.90
C TYR A 717 -22.78 21.36 17.22
N ARG A 718 -22.45 21.97 18.38
CA ARG A 718 -22.79 21.42 19.70
C ARG A 718 -24.29 21.08 19.81
N GLU A 719 -25.15 22.07 19.54
CA GLU A 719 -26.62 22.03 19.68
C GLU A 719 -27.38 21.46 18.45
N TYR A 720 -26.73 20.60 17.67
CA TYR A 720 -27.28 19.98 16.45
C TYR A 720 -26.88 18.51 16.37
N PRO A 721 -27.71 17.61 15.80
CA PRO A 721 -27.33 16.21 15.64
C PRO A 721 -26.26 16.06 14.56
N LYS A 722 -25.27 15.19 14.81
CA LYS A 722 -24.04 15.07 14.01
C LYS A 722 -23.83 13.64 13.51
N PHE A 723 -23.51 13.51 12.24
CA PHE A 723 -22.91 12.29 11.66
C PHE A 723 -21.50 12.65 11.18
N SER A 724 -20.48 11.98 11.69
CA SER A 724 -19.10 12.13 11.22
C SER A 724 -18.47 10.78 10.99
N PHE A 725 -17.71 10.65 9.90
CA PHE A 725 -16.77 9.57 9.74
C PHE A 725 -15.43 10.12 9.26
N LEU A 726 -14.41 9.96 10.09
CA LEU A 726 -13.03 10.27 9.78
C LEU A 726 -12.23 8.97 9.74
N PHE A 727 -11.39 8.80 8.72
CA PHE A 727 -10.56 7.62 8.49
C PHE A 727 -9.08 8.02 8.40
N HIS A 728 -8.18 7.15 8.84
CA HIS A 728 -6.77 7.49 8.97
C HIS A 728 -5.84 6.32 8.62
N SER A 729 -5.01 6.49 7.59
CA SER A 729 -4.15 5.46 7.00
C SER A 729 -2.65 5.69 7.21
N GLU A 730 -2.18 6.96 7.30
CA GLU A 730 -0.74 7.30 7.23
C GLU A 730 0.14 6.64 8.32
N TYR A 731 -0.45 6.20 9.45
CA TYR A 731 0.27 5.64 10.61
C TYR A 731 0.02 4.12 10.81
N SER A 732 -0.57 3.43 9.83
CA SER A 732 -0.85 1.98 9.96
C SER A 732 -0.85 1.17 8.66
N HIS A 733 -1.18 1.76 7.50
CA HIS A 733 -1.28 1.05 6.21
C HIS A 733 0.03 0.34 5.82
N ASP A 734 1.15 1.06 5.74
CA ASP A 734 2.44 0.50 5.30
C ASP A 734 3.20 -0.24 6.42
N ASN A 735 3.03 0.19 7.67
CA ASN A 735 3.75 -0.36 8.82
C ASN A 735 2.97 -0.11 10.11
N SER A 736 2.44 -1.17 10.73
CA SER A 736 1.67 -1.06 11.98
C SER A 736 2.49 -0.57 13.18
N ASN A 737 3.83 -0.55 13.11
CA ASN A 737 4.70 -0.14 14.22
C ASN A 737 4.65 1.37 14.51
N THR A 738 4.34 2.23 13.52
CA THR A 738 4.22 3.69 13.74
C THR A 738 2.91 4.07 14.46
N LEU A 739 1.94 3.15 14.57
CA LEU A 739 0.63 3.39 15.16
C LEU A 739 0.69 3.85 16.64
N HIS A 740 1.64 3.38 17.45
CA HIS A 740 1.75 3.83 18.85
C HIS A 740 2.07 5.34 18.99
N TRP A 741 2.48 6.02 17.92
CA TRP A 741 2.67 7.48 17.96
C TRP A 741 1.38 8.24 18.24
N ILE A 742 0.21 7.67 17.91
CA ILE A 742 -1.10 8.31 18.12
C ILE A 742 -1.77 7.93 19.44
N ASP A 743 -1.29 6.92 20.17
CA ASP A 743 -2.02 6.33 21.33
C ASP A 743 -2.38 7.36 22.41
N GLU A 744 -1.39 8.14 22.83
CA GLU A 744 -1.55 9.26 23.77
C GLU A 744 -2.53 10.33 23.25
N ASP A 745 -2.51 10.62 21.95
CA ASP A 745 -3.29 11.70 21.34
C ASP A 745 -4.73 11.30 21.02
N LEU A 746 -4.98 10.02 20.73
CA LEU A 746 -6.30 9.43 20.60
C LEU A 746 -6.97 9.31 21.98
N MET A 747 -6.23 8.90 23.01
CA MET A 747 -6.69 8.94 24.40
C MET A 747 -7.07 10.37 24.82
N ASN A 748 -6.20 11.35 24.54
CA ASN A 748 -6.47 12.77 24.85
C ASN A 748 -7.65 13.35 24.06
N LEU A 749 -7.89 12.91 22.82
CA LEU A 749 -9.09 13.25 22.04
C LEU A 749 -10.35 12.70 22.73
N MET A 750 -10.36 11.41 23.08
CA MET A 750 -11.49 10.77 23.77
C MET A 750 -11.79 11.41 25.13
N LYS A 751 -10.74 11.73 25.89
CA LYS A 751 -10.84 12.42 27.18
C LYS A 751 -11.45 13.82 27.03
N TYR A 752 -10.95 14.63 26.09
CA TYR A 752 -11.54 15.92 25.76
C TYR A 752 -13.04 15.81 25.41
N MET A 753 -13.41 14.82 24.59
CA MET A 753 -14.79 14.56 24.17
C MET A 753 -15.71 14.22 25.35
N TYR A 754 -15.21 13.50 26.34
CA TYR A 754 -15.92 13.16 27.57
C TYR A 754 -16.05 14.38 28.50
N GLU A 755 -14.93 15.01 28.87
CA GLU A 755 -14.87 16.11 29.84
C GLU A 755 -15.68 17.34 29.39
N ASN A 756 -15.74 17.63 28.08
CA ASN A 756 -16.51 18.75 27.52
C ASN A 756 -17.98 18.38 27.20
N GLY A 757 -18.42 17.17 27.58
CA GLY A 757 -19.80 16.70 27.48
C GLY A 757 -20.25 16.26 26.08
N HIS A 758 -19.38 16.24 25.07
CA HIS A 758 -19.75 15.85 23.70
C HIS A 758 -20.16 14.37 23.60
N LEU A 759 -19.72 13.52 24.53
CA LEU A 759 -20.16 12.12 24.60
C LEU A 759 -21.55 11.93 25.25
N ASN A 760 -22.19 12.98 25.78
CA ASN A 760 -23.48 12.85 26.47
C ASN A 760 -24.67 12.61 25.51
N SER A 761 -24.52 12.90 24.22
CA SER A 761 -25.52 12.61 23.17
C SER A 761 -24.96 11.81 22.00
N THR A 762 -23.79 11.17 22.17
CA THR A 762 -23.03 10.58 21.05
C THR A 762 -22.79 9.09 21.21
N VAL A 763 -23.12 8.32 20.16
CA VAL A 763 -22.53 7.02 19.89
C VAL A 763 -21.15 7.25 19.28
N LEU A 764 -20.09 7.00 20.08
CA LEU A 764 -18.71 7.02 19.60
C LEU A 764 -18.36 5.63 19.08
N ILE A 765 -17.83 5.58 17.86
CA ILE A 765 -17.39 4.36 17.19
C ILE A 765 -15.90 4.49 16.89
N LEU A 766 -15.10 3.55 17.38
CA LEU A 766 -13.71 3.37 16.99
C LEU A 766 -13.63 2.10 16.15
N MET A 767 -13.05 2.17 14.96
CA MET A 767 -13.05 1.03 14.05
C MET A 767 -11.79 0.92 13.19
N SER A 768 -11.68 -0.23 12.51
CA SER A 768 -10.79 -0.49 11.41
C SER A 768 -11.52 -1.34 10.37
N ASP A 769 -11.08 -1.25 9.13
CA ASP A 769 -11.66 -1.92 7.96
C ASP A 769 -11.22 -3.38 7.84
N HIS A 770 -9.94 -3.66 8.04
CA HIS A 770 -9.33 -4.99 8.10
C HIS A 770 -8.04 -4.94 8.95
N GLY A 771 -7.41 -6.09 9.22
CA GLY A 771 -6.03 -6.12 9.72
C GLY A 771 -4.98 -6.00 8.62
N ALA A 772 -3.71 -6.23 8.94
CA ALA A 772 -2.60 -6.04 8.00
C ALA A 772 -2.65 -7.00 6.81
N ARG A 773 -2.76 -6.44 5.59
CA ARG A 773 -2.94 -7.19 4.32
C ARG A 773 -1.62 -7.58 3.62
N PHE A 774 -0.60 -6.72 3.66
CA PHE A 774 0.65 -6.89 2.89
C PHE A 774 1.91 -7.05 3.74
N HIS A 775 1.80 -6.96 5.07
CA HIS A 775 2.93 -7.03 6.01
C HIS A 775 3.21 -8.49 6.39
N ASP A 776 4.47 -8.88 6.58
CA ASP A 776 4.93 -10.27 6.82
C ASP A 776 4.15 -11.08 7.88
N ILE A 777 3.59 -10.41 8.90
CA ILE A 777 2.67 -11.03 9.86
C ILE A 777 1.54 -11.81 9.17
N ARG A 778 1.03 -11.35 8.02
CA ARG A 778 -0.04 -11.96 7.20
C ARG A 778 0.34 -13.30 6.58
N GLN A 779 1.62 -13.65 6.55
CA GLN A 779 2.10 -14.96 6.14
C GLN A 779 1.81 -16.01 7.24
N THR A 780 1.89 -15.59 8.51
CA THR A 780 1.62 -16.43 9.69
C THR A 780 0.13 -16.76 9.84
N LEU A 781 -0.19 -17.94 10.41
CA LEU A 781 -1.59 -18.36 10.60
C LEU A 781 -2.39 -17.36 11.43
N GLN A 782 -1.81 -16.82 12.51
CA GLN A 782 -2.46 -15.81 13.34
C GLN A 782 -2.71 -14.52 12.58
N GLY A 783 -1.76 -14.03 11.77
CA GLY A 783 -1.96 -12.86 10.92
C GLY A 783 -3.12 -13.01 9.94
N LYS A 784 -3.37 -14.23 9.42
CA LYS A 784 -4.53 -14.51 8.55
C LYS A 784 -5.87 -14.38 9.27
N TYR A 785 -5.94 -14.76 10.55
CA TYR A 785 -7.14 -14.58 11.37
C TYR A 785 -7.28 -13.12 11.86
N GLU A 786 -6.16 -12.46 12.18
CA GLU A 786 -6.13 -11.06 12.60
C GLU A 786 -6.50 -10.08 11.47
N GLU A 787 -6.15 -10.36 10.20
CA GLU A 787 -6.68 -9.65 9.03
C GLU A 787 -8.21 -9.63 9.03
N ARG A 788 -8.82 -10.79 9.24
CA ARG A 788 -10.26 -11.00 9.16
C ARG A 788 -11.04 -10.45 10.37
N MET A 789 -10.33 -10.05 11.44
CA MET A 789 -10.86 -9.50 12.69
C MET A 789 -10.22 -8.12 13.03
N PRO A 790 -10.58 -7.04 12.32
CA PRO A 790 -10.21 -5.67 12.68
C PRO A 790 -10.76 -5.26 14.04
N TYR A 791 -10.20 -4.20 14.62
CA TYR A 791 -10.79 -3.57 15.80
C TYR A 791 -12.12 -2.90 15.43
N PHE A 792 -13.20 -3.18 16.16
CA PHE A 792 -14.46 -2.46 16.02
C PHE A 792 -15.12 -2.32 17.39
N ALA A 793 -15.45 -1.10 17.81
CA ALA A 793 -15.92 -0.82 19.16
C ALA A 793 -16.89 0.35 19.23
N PHE A 794 -17.86 0.26 20.14
CA PHE A 794 -18.93 1.25 20.32
C PHE A 794 -19.00 1.71 21.78
N ARG A 795 -19.24 3.00 21.99
CA ARG A 795 -19.62 3.58 23.28
C ARG A 795 -20.89 4.40 23.10
N PHE A 796 -21.98 3.95 23.72
CA PHE A 796 -23.27 4.65 23.74
C PHE A 796 -23.37 5.63 24.93
N PRO A 797 -24.25 6.64 24.89
CA PRO A 797 -24.56 7.47 26.06
C PRO A 797 -25.21 6.68 27.20
N GLU A 798 -24.95 7.07 28.45
CA GLU A 798 -25.53 6.39 29.61
C GLU A 798 -27.07 6.40 29.64
N TRP A 799 -27.69 7.48 29.15
CA TRP A 799 -29.15 7.55 29.09
C TRP A 799 -29.72 6.57 28.04
N PHE A 800 -28.96 6.22 27.01
CA PHE A 800 -29.38 5.23 26.02
C PHE A 800 -29.46 3.85 26.68
N ALA A 801 -28.43 3.47 27.45
CA ALA A 801 -28.42 2.24 28.24
C ALA A 801 -29.57 2.14 29.27
N LYS A 802 -30.06 3.28 29.77
CA LYS A 802 -31.17 3.38 30.74
C LYS A 802 -32.54 3.36 30.06
N LYS A 803 -32.72 4.07 28.93
CA LYS A 803 -33.99 4.16 28.18
C LYS A 803 -34.21 2.95 27.27
N TYR A 804 -33.21 2.62 26.45
CA TYR A 804 -33.21 1.53 25.46
C TYR A 804 -32.44 0.32 26.01
N HIS A 805 -32.90 -0.16 27.17
CA HIS A 805 -32.18 -1.17 27.96
C HIS A 805 -32.20 -2.56 27.29
N VAL A 806 -33.25 -2.90 26.55
CA VAL A 806 -33.35 -4.15 25.77
C VAL A 806 -32.33 -4.12 24.64
N GLU A 807 -32.29 -3.02 23.90
CA GLU A 807 -31.40 -2.78 22.77
C GLU A 807 -29.92 -2.76 23.20
N TYR A 808 -29.64 -2.13 24.33
CA TYR A 808 -28.28 -2.09 24.89
C TYR A 808 -27.83 -3.44 25.47
N ASN A 809 -28.76 -4.25 26.02
CA ASN A 809 -28.46 -5.62 26.44
C ASN A 809 -28.27 -6.57 25.23
N ASN A 810 -29.05 -6.40 24.15
CA ASN A 810 -28.80 -7.07 22.88
C ASN A 810 -27.40 -6.73 22.35
N PHE A 811 -27.02 -5.44 22.35
CA PHE A 811 -25.67 -5.01 21.97
C PHE A 811 -24.56 -5.64 22.81
N LYS A 812 -24.70 -5.68 24.14
CA LYS A 812 -23.78 -6.41 25.03
C LYS A 812 -23.65 -7.89 24.64
N LYS A 813 -24.77 -8.58 24.39
CA LYS A 813 -24.82 -9.99 23.98
C LYS A 813 -24.21 -10.22 22.59
N ASN A 814 -24.44 -9.28 21.67
CA ASN A 814 -23.94 -9.31 20.29
C ASN A 814 -22.45 -8.98 20.16
N SER A 815 -21.85 -8.32 21.15
CA SER A 815 -20.39 -8.09 21.17
C SER A 815 -19.56 -9.37 21.01
N LYS A 816 -20.12 -10.53 21.41
CA LYS A 816 -19.49 -11.86 21.35
C LYS A 816 -20.14 -12.82 20.32
N ARG A 817 -20.83 -12.26 19.33
CA ARG A 817 -21.49 -13.00 18.23
C ARG A 817 -20.97 -12.50 16.89
N LEU A 818 -21.19 -13.27 15.83
CA LEU A 818 -20.83 -12.89 14.47
C LEU A 818 -21.52 -11.56 14.07
N VAL A 819 -20.72 -10.50 13.94
CA VAL A 819 -21.13 -9.17 13.47
C VAL A 819 -20.31 -8.79 12.23
N THR A 820 -20.93 -8.11 11.28
CA THR A 820 -20.37 -7.76 9.98
C THR A 820 -20.58 -6.27 9.65
N PRO A 821 -19.85 -5.74 8.66
CA PRO A 821 -20.17 -4.49 7.97
C PRO A 821 -21.68 -4.24 7.69
N PHE A 822 -22.46 -5.26 7.29
CA PHE A 822 -23.90 -5.13 7.03
C PHE A 822 -24.73 -4.86 8.29
N ASP A 823 -24.30 -5.40 9.44
CA ASP A 823 -24.97 -5.24 10.74
C ASP A 823 -24.74 -3.83 11.31
N ILE A 824 -23.59 -3.23 10.99
CA ILE A 824 -23.29 -1.82 11.29
C ILE A 824 -24.25 -0.92 10.51
N HIS A 825 -24.44 -1.16 9.21
CA HIS A 825 -25.39 -0.41 8.39
C HIS A 825 -26.83 -0.54 8.90
N ALA A 826 -27.27 -1.78 9.17
CA ALA A 826 -28.57 -2.04 9.79
C ALA A 826 -28.74 -1.34 11.15
N THR A 827 -27.64 -1.08 11.87
CA THR A 827 -27.64 -0.31 13.13
C THR A 827 -27.76 1.19 12.91
N PHE A 828 -27.20 1.75 11.83
CA PHE A 828 -27.45 3.14 11.47
C PHE A 828 -28.91 3.37 11.07
N GLU A 829 -29.50 2.49 10.26
CA GLU A 829 -30.93 2.55 9.96
C GLU A 829 -31.80 2.37 11.22
N HIS A 830 -31.36 1.58 12.20
CA HIS A 830 -32.06 1.45 13.49
C HIS A 830 -31.93 2.72 14.37
N ILE A 831 -30.77 3.38 14.38
CA ILE A 831 -30.59 4.68 15.06
C ILE A 831 -31.45 5.77 14.38
N LEU A 832 -31.52 5.75 13.04
CA LEU A 832 -32.39 6.63 12.27
C LEU A 832 -33.87 6.34 12.54
N SER A 833 -34.29 5.07 12.64
CA SER A 833 -35.68 4.73 12.89
C SER A 833 -36.11 5.04 14.33
N ILE A 834 -35.24 4.88 15.34
CA ILE A 834 -35.49 5.42 16.71
C ILE A 834 -35.69 6.94 16.68
N ALA A 835 -34.92 7.66 15.85
CA ALA A 835 -35.08 9.11 15.66
C ALA A 835 -36.31 9.52 14.81
N GLN A 836 -37.05 8.56 14.24
CA GLN A 836 -38.26 8.78 13.44
C GLN A 836 -39.54 8.25 14.10
N SER A 837 -39.50 7.11 14.79
CA SER A 837 -40.66 6.48 15.45
C SER A 837 -41.30 7.43 16.46
N ASN A 838 -40.46 8.22 17.13
CA ASN A 838 -40.87 9.18 18.16
C ASN A 838 -41.46 10.47 17.54
N LEU A 839 -41.57 10.55 16.20
CA LEU A 839 -42.28 11.61 15.47
C LEU A 839 -43.67 11.14 14.96
N ASN A 840 -43.94 9.83 14.90
CA ASN A 840 -45.15 9.28 14.26
C ASN A 840 -45.83 8.13 15.03
N GLY A 841 -45.40 7.80 16.25
CA GLY A 841 -46.12 6.91 17.18
C GLY A 841 -46.25 5.44 16.74
N LYS A 842 -45.53 5.02 15.68
CA LYS A 842 -45.53 3.66 15.17
C LYS A 842 -44.11 3.13 15.11
N SER A 843 -43.84 2.06 15.85
CA SER A 843 -42.66 1.23 15.60
C SER A 843 -42.83 0.52 14.26
N HIS A 844 -41.91 0.74 13.32
CA HIS A 844 -41.79 -0.12 12.14
C HIS A 844 -41.19 -1.47 12.56
N ILE A 845 -42.05 -2.31 13.14
CA ILE A 845 -41.86 -3.74 13.20
C ILE A 845 -42.21 -4.27 11.80
N ASP A 846 -41.20 -4.46 10.96
CA ASP A 846 -41.34 -5.22 9.72
C ASP A 846 -41.62 -6.70 10.04
N ASN A 847 -42.87 -7.01 10.38
CA ASN A 847 -43.44 -8.35 10.37
C ASN A 847 -43.76 -8.77 8.91
N THR A 848 -42.82 -8.50 8.01
CA THR A 848 -43.07 -8.45 6.56
C THR A 848 -42.47 -9.68 5.90
N THR A 849 -43.35 -10.63 5.56
CA THR A 849 -43.08 -11.95 4.93
C THR A 849 -42.53 -13.06 5.85
N GLY A 850 -43.12 -14.25 5.73
CA GLY A 850 -42.64 -15.49 6.36
C GLY A 850 -41.45 -16.10 5.60
N ALA A 851 -40.33 -15.40 5.55
CA ALA A 851 -39.11 -15.87 4.90
C ALA A 851 -38.40 -16.93 5.75
N LEU A 852 -38.17 -18.12 5.18
CA LEU A 852 -37.41 -19.24 5.79
C LEU A 852 -35.89 -18.98 5.91
N LYS A 853 -35.44 -17.72 5.83
CA LYS A 853 -34.02 -17.34 5.79
C LYS A 853 -33.78 -16.04 6.56
N LEU A 854 -32.72 -16.02 7.38
CA LEU A 854 -32.29 -14.83 8.12
C LEU A 854 -31.86 -13.70 7.17
N PRO A 855 -32.12 -12.43 7.51
CA PRO A 855 -31.64 -11.29 6.72
C PRO A 855 -30.11 -11.12 6.88
N ARG A 856 -29.43 -10.75 5.78
CA ARG A 856 -27.96 -10.61 5.74
C ARG A 856 -27.42 -9.64 6.80
N GLY A 857 -28.09 -8.51 7.00
CA GLY A 857 -27.76 -7.51 8.01
C GLY A 857 -28.82 -7.45 9.11
N ILE A 858 -28.39 -7.58 10.36
CA ILE A 858 -29.20 -7.47 11.58
C ILE A 858 -28.56 -6.40 12.46
N SER A 859 -29.34 -5.40 12.89
CA SER A 859 -28.79 -4.38 13.80
C SER A 859 -28.24 -5.01 15.08
N ILE A 860 -27.07 -4.57 15.54
CA ILE A 860 -26.45 -5.01 16.79
C ILE A 860 -27.29 -4.66 18.04
N LEU A 861 -28.35 -3.86 17.88
CA LEU A 861 -29.33 -3.52 18.91
C LEU A 861 -30.54 -4.49 18.95
N LYS A 862 -30.64 -5.43 18.00
CA LYS A 862 -31.62 -6.55 17.98
C LYS A 862 -30.89 -7.87 18.28
N ASP A 863 -31.55 -8.92 18.73
CA ASP A 863 -30.85 -10.20 19.01
C ASP A 863 -30.32 -10.82 17.71
N ILE A 864 -28.99 -10.90 17.55
CA ILE A 864 -28.36 -11.60 16.42
C ILE A 864 -28.29 -13.08 16.80
N PRO A 865 -28.82 -14.05 16.02
CA PRO A 865 -28.82 -15.45 16.40
C PRO A 865 -27.41 -15.99 16.71
N GLN A 866 -27.25 -16.72 17.82
CA GLN A 866 -25.95 -17.27 18.23
C GLN A 866 -25.47 -18.39 17.28
N ASN A 867 -26.40 -19.04 16.61
CA ASN A 867 -26.21 -20.06 15.59
C ASN A 867 -26.01 -19.51 14.16
N ARG A 868 -25.92 -18.18 13.97
CA ARG A 868 -25.71 -17.55 12.66
C ARG A 868 -24.41 -18.06 12.02
N SER A 869 -24.51 -18.61 10.81
CA SER A 869 -23.34 -19.02 10.02
C SER A 869 -22.72 -17.83 9.27
N CYS A 870 -21.50 -18.01 8.76
CA CYS A 870 -20.90 -17.06 7.82
C CYS A 870 -21.75 -16.90 6.55
N TYR A 871 -22.45 -17.95 6.09
CA TYR A 871 -23.33 -17.90 4.93
C TYR A 871 -24.57 -17.02 5.18
N ASP A 872 -25.21 -17.13 6.35
CA ASP A 872 -26.34 -16.26 6.72
C ASP A 872 -25.92 -14.79 6.87
N ALA A 873 -24.67 -14.55 7.29
CA ALA A 873 -24.07 -13.23 7.38
C ALA A 873 -23.57 -12.66 6.03
N GLY A 874 -23.62 -13.44 4.94
CA GLY A 874 -23.12 -13.03 3.62
C GLY A 874 -21.59 -12.93 3.51
N ILE A 875 -20.86 -13.67 4.35
CA ILE A 875 -19.39 -13.76 4.32
C ILE A 875 -18.99 -14.96 3.45
N ALA A 876 -18.20 -14.75 2.40
CA ALA A 876 -17.68 -15.86 1.59
C ALA A 876 -16.69 -16.74 2.42
N PRO A 877 -16.57 -18.05 2.14
CA PRO A 877 -15.65 -18.95 2.84
C PRO A 877 -14.22 -18.41 2.98
N HIS A 878 -13.67 -17.75 1.96
CA HIS A 878 -12.37 -17.08 2.03
C HIS A 878 -12.24 -16.10 3.21
N TRP A 879 -13.31 -15.37 3.55
CA TRP A 879 -13.31 -14.28 4.53
C TRP A 879 -13.78 -14.69 5.94
N CYS A 880 -14.34 -15.89 6.08
CA CYS A 880 -14.89 -16.40 7.35
C CYS A 880 -13.80 -16.81 8.34
N ALA A 881 -13.59 -16.05 9.43
CA ALA A 881 -12.57 -16.35 10.44
C ALA A 881 -12.92 -17.55 11.35
N CYS A 882 -14.15 -18.07 11.29
CA CYS A 882 -14.61 -19.20 12.10
C CYS A 882 -14.36 -20.59 11.48
N LEU A 883 -13.76 -20.69 10.28
CA LEU A 883 -13.56 -21.98 9.62
C LEU A 883 -12.31 -22.71 10.16
N PRO A 884 -12.43 -23.98 10.62
CA PRO A 884 -11.29 -24.82 10.95
C PRO A 884 -10.61 -25.34 9.68
N TRP A 885 -9.34 -24.96 9.50
CA TRP A 885 -8.50 -25.37 8.38
C TRP A 885 -7.51 -26.46 8.82
N LYS A 886 -7.51 -27.60 8.12
CA LYS A 886 -6.50 -28.65 8.29
C LYS A 886 -5.43 -28.49 7.21
N HIS A 887 -4.16 -28.58 7.56
CA HIS A 887 -3.06 -28.60 6.59
C HIS A 887 -3.13 -29.82 5.65
N ASN A 888 -2.77 -29.58 4.38
CA ASN A 888 -2.53 -30.60 3.36
C ASN A 888 -1.04 -30.63 2.99
N ASP A 889 -0.62 -31.72 2.36
CA ASP A 889 0.59 -31.73 1.56
C ASP A 889 0.47 -30.72 0.40
N ILE A 890 1.57 -30.03 0.09
CA ILE A 890 1.68 -29.12 -1.06
C ILE A 890 1.96 -29.87 -2.37
N TYR A 891 2.44 -31.11 -2.30
CA TYR A 891 2.72 -31.97 -3.47
C TYR A 891 1.50 -32.82 -3.90
N ASP A 892 0.37 -32.74 -3.19
CA ASP A 892 -0.89 -33.36 -3.58
C ASP A 892 -1.36 -32.82 -4.96
N ILE A 893 -1.59 -33.73 -5.91
CA ILE A 893 -2.03 -33.38 -7.28
C ILE A 893 -3.34 -32.56 -7.28
N THR A 894 -4.21 -32.76 -6.28
CA THR A 894 -5.43 -31.99 -6.06
C THR A 894 -5.14 -30.53 -5.72
N VAL A 895 -4.06 -30.30 -4.96
CA VAL A 895 -3.59 -28.98 -4.53
C VAL A 895 -2.89 -28.26 -5.67
N GLN A 896 -2.09 -28.97 -6.47
CA GLN A 896 -1.47 -28.46 -7.69
C GLN A 896 -2.54 -28.02 -8.73
N ASN A 897 -3.51 -28.90 -9.02
CA ASN A 897 -4.62 -28.60 -9.92
C ASN A 897 -5.49 -27.43 -9.42
N ALA A 898 -5.67 -27.28 -8.10
CA ALA A 898 -6.37 -26.14 -7.53
C ALA A 898 -5.61 -24.81 -7.78
N ALA A 899 -4.29 -24.77 -7.58
CA ALA A 899 -3.49 -23.57 -7.83
C ALA A 899 -3.48 -23.18 -9.32
N GLU A 900 -3.28 -24.15 -10.23
CA GLU A 900 -3.36 -23.91 -11.68
C GLU A 900 -4.76 -23.45 -12.11
N LYS A 901 -5.83 -23.95 -11.49
CA LYS A 901 -7.19 -23.44 -11.76
C LYS A 901 -7.36 -21.97 -11.35
N VAL A 902 -6.74 -21.55 -10.25
CA VAL A 902 -6.75 -20.14 -9.81
C VAL A 902 -5.97 -19.28 -10.81
N VAL A 903 -4.76 -19.70 -11.22
CA VAL A 903 -3.95 -18.99 -12.21
C VAL A 903 -4.65 -18.91 -13.57
N SER A 904 -5.37 -19.96 -13.98
CA SER A 904 -6.23 -19.96 -15.17
C SER A 904 -7.31 -18.87 -15.11
N LEU A 905 -7.94 -18.65 -13.94
CA LEU A 905 -8.91 -17.55 -13.74
C LEU A 905 -8.24 -16.17 -13.72
N ILE A 906 -7.10 -16.02 -13.02
CA ILE A 906 -6.31 -14.77 -13.00
C ILE A 906 -5.91 -14.35 -14.42
N ASN A 907 -5.48 -15.32 -15.23
CA ASN A 907 -5.14 -15.09 -16.63
C ASN A 907 -6.38 -14.74 -17.47
N SER A 908 -7.53 -15.40 -17.31
CA SER A 908 -8.73 -15.05 -18.08
C SER A 908 -9.24 -13.64 -17.74
N MET A 909 -9.14 -13.20 -16.48
CA MET A 909 -9.48 -11.85 -16.04
C MET A 909 -8.57 -10.76 -16.63
N THR A 910 -7.27 -11.03 -16.79
CA THR A 910 -6.33 -10.09 -17.42
C THR A 910 -6.32 -10.15 -18.95
N ASN A 911 -7.11 -11.03 -19.58
CA ASN A 911 -6.96 -11.35 -20.99
C ASN A 911 -7.24 -10.18 -21.96
N ALA A 912 -8.18 -9.29 -21.63
CA ALA A 912 -8.43 -8.07 -22.40
C ALA A 912 -7.22 -7.11 -22.41
N PHE A 913 -6.28 -7.28 -21.47
CA PHE A 913 -5.08 -6.47 -21.30
C PHE A 913 -3.81 -7.24 -21.65
N ARG A 914 -3.85 -8.36 -22.38
CA ARG A 914 -2.68 -9.25 -22.60
C ARG A 914 -1.43 -8.57 -23.20
N TYR A 915 -1.60 -7.50 -23.97
CA TYR A 915 -0.50 -6.65 -24.47
C TYR A 915 0.25 -5.93 -23.32
N GLN A 916 -0.46 -5.61 -22.23
CA GLN A 916 0.06 -4.92 -21.05
C GLN A 916 0.36 -5.87 -19.88
N CYS A 917 -0.44 -6.92 -19.66
CA CYS A 917 -0.31 -7.87 -18.56
C CYS A 917 0.16 -9.24 -19.06
N ARG A 918 1.38 -9.64 -18.66
CA ARG A 918 1.93 -10.98 -18.94
C ARG A 918 1.02 -12.08 -18.40
N THR A 919 1.03 -13.23 -19.06
CA THR A 919 0.44 -14.47 -18.54
C THR A 919 1.25 -14.94 -17.33
N LEU A 920 0.58 -15.29 -16.24
CA LEU A 920 1.21 -15.83 -15.03
C LEU A 920 1.18 -17.36 -15.04
N SER A 921 2.15 -18.01 -14.39
CA SER A 921 2.18 -19.46 -14.10
C SER A 921 2.59 -19.71 -12.64
N VAL A 922 2.25 -20.87 -12.07
CA VAL A 922 2.66 -21.21 -10.69
C VAL A 922 4.17 -21.47 -10.64
N ILE A 923 4.92 -20.69 -9.83
CA ILE A 923 6.34 -21.02 -9.57
C ILE A 923 6.46 -22.06 -8.44
N ARG A 924 5.69 -21.92 -7.36
CA ARG A 924 5.60 -22.90 -6.27
C ARG A 924 4.34 -22.71 -5.41
N ILE A 925 3.86 -23.79 -4.80
CA ILE A 925 2.86 -23.74 -3.72
C ILE A 925 3.59 -23.59 -2.38
N ILE A 926 3.19 -22.59 -1.60
CA ILE A 926 3.77 -22.25 -0.29
C ILE A 926 2.99 -22.96 0.83
N ARG A 927 1.66 -23.07 0.69
CA ARG A 927 0.79 -23.68 1.70
C ARG A 927 -0.50 -24.21 1.08
N ALA A 928 -1.03 -25.30 1.62
CA ALA A 928 -2.36 -25.80 1.27
C ALA A 928 -3.11 -26.27 2.52
N MET A 929 -4.43 -26.07 2.55
CA MET A 929 -5.30 -26.47 3.65
C MET A 929 -6.67 -26.88 3.12
N THR A 930 -7.27 -27.94 3.69
CA THR A 930 -8.67 -28.31 3.48
C THR A 930 -9.53 -27.81 4.64
N PHE A 931 -10.61 -27.10 4.35
CA PHE A 931 -11.66 -26.89 5.35
C PHE A 931 -12.33 -28.23 5.64
N THR A 932 -12.30 -28.65 6.90
CA THR A 932 -12.92 -29.89 7.35
C THR A 932 -14.15 -29.54 8.19
N PRO A 933 -15.39 -29.65 7.68
CA PRO A 933 -16.58 -29.44 8.49
C PRO A 933 -16.60 -30.43 9.66
N SER A 934 -17.14 -30.01 10.81
CA SER A 934 -17.15 -30.83 12.03
C SER A 934 -17.77 -32.20 11.77
N ARG A 935 -17.17 -33.27 12.33
CA ARG A 935 -17.69 -34.64 12.24
C ARG A 935 -19.15 -34.72 12.68
N ASP A 936 -19.55 -33.93 13.68
CA ASP A 936 -20.91 -33.95 14.21
C ASP A 936 -21.90 -33.27 13.25
N VAL A 937 -21.48 -32.19 12.59
CA VAL A 937 -22.26 -31.51 11.53
C VAL A 937 -22.36 -32.38 10.28
N VAL A 938 -21.28 -33.06 9.87
CA VAL A 938 -21.28 -33.98 8.72
C VAL A 938 -22.15 -35.22 8.97
N LYS A 939 -22.24 -35.70 10.22
CA LYS A 939 -23.08 -36.84 10.56
C LYS A 939 -24.56 -36.47 10.78
N PHE A 940 -24.89 -35.21 11.04
CA PHE A 940 -26.24 -34.78 11.39
C PHE A 940 -27.20 -34.86 10.18
N VAL A 941 -28.25 -35.67 10.30
CA VAL A 941 -29.28 -35.87 9.26
C VAL A 941 -30.58 -35.14 9.60
N GLY A 942 -30.75 -34.69 10.85
CA GLY A 942 -31.92 -33.96 11.32
C GLY A 942 -32.23 -34.26 12.78
N SER A 943 -33.42 -33.88 13.22
CA SER A 943 -33.96 -34.29 14.53
C SER A 943 -34.57 -35.70 14.45
N SER A 944 -34.48 -36.48 15.52
CA SER A 944 -35.25 -37.73 15.69
C SER A 944 -36.67 -37.49 16.22
N ASP A 945 -36.94 -36.33 16.82
CA ASP A 945 -38.26 -35.90 17.30
C ASP A 945 -38.76 -34.65 16.56
N LYS A 946 -40.07 -34.39 16.63
CA LYS A 946 -40.71 -33.25 15.94
C LYS A 946 -40.33 -31.88 16.48
N ASP A 947 -39.79 -31.80 17.70
CA ASP A 947 -39.57 -30.54 18.42
C ASP A 947 -38.09 -30.08 18.37
N GLY A 948 -37.22 -30.84 17.70
CA GLY A 948 -35.82 -30.51 17.48
C GLY A 948 -34.87 -30.82 18.65
N ARG A 949 -35.28 -31.65 19.62
CA ARG A 949 -34.53 -31.84 20.88
C ARG A 949 -33.42 -32.89 20.82
N HIS A 950 -33.54 -33.90 19.97
CA HIS A 950 -32.62 -35.03 19.88
C HIS A 950 -32.05 -35.16 18.47
N ALA A 951 -30.72 -35.11 18.36
CA ALA A 951 -30.02 -35.16 17.09
C ALA A 951 -29.91 -36.59 16.52
N LYS A 952 -30.31 -36.76 15.25
CA LYS A 952 -30.18 -38.02 14.49
C LYS A 952 -28.92 -37.99 13.63
N PHE A 953 -28.05 -38.97 13.85
CA PHE A 953 -26.76 -39.08 13.14
C PHE A 953 -26.71 -40.29 12.19
N ASN A 954 -26.01 -40.14 11.07
CA ASN A 954 -25.67 -41.20 10.11
C ASN A 954 -24.15 -41.38 10.05
N ASN A 955 -23.67 -42.61 9.91
CA ASN A 955 -22.23 -42.92 9.81
C ASN A 955 -21.68 -42.91 8.37
N SER A 956 -22.54 -42.95 7.35
CA SER A 956 -22.14 -43.08 5.94
C SER A 956 -22.44 -41.81 5.15
N LEU A 957 -21.45 -40.92 5.01
CA LEU A 957 -21.51 -39.74 4.15
C LEU A 957 -20.15 -39.45 3.50
N ILE A 958 -20.10 -39.59 2.16
CA ILE A 958 -19.01 -39.07 1.34
C ILE A 958 -19.31 -37.57 1.15
N ILE A 959 -18.41 -36.69 1.62
CA ILE A 959 -18.52 -35.25 1.31
C ILE A 959 -18.14 -35.07 -0.16
N PRO A 960 -19.06 -34.69 -1.06
CA PRO A 960 -18.80 -34.66 -2.50
C PRO A 960 -17.76 -33.59 -2.87
N ASN A 961 -17.76 -32.47 -2.13
CA ASN A 961 -16.89 -31.33 -2.42
C ASN A 961 -15.88 -31.13 -1.26
N ASN A 962 -14.62 -30.86 -1.57
CA ASN A 962 -13.67 -30.28 -0.63
C ASN A 962 -13.55 -28.76 -0.89
N ILE A 963 -13.51 -27.95 0.16
CA ILE A 963 -13.04 -26.56 0.06
C ILE A 963 -11.54 -26.57 0.39
N LEU A 964 -10.73 -26.16 -0.57
CA LEU A 964 -9.28 -26.01 -0.46
C LEU A 964 -8.95 -24.52 -0.36
N GLN A 965 -8.06 -24.14 0.56
CA GLN A 965 -7.36 -22.87 0.50
C GLN A 965 -5.90 -23.12 0.13
N VAL A 966 -5.48 -22.57 -1.01
CA VAL A 966 -4.10 -22.65 -1.51
C VAL A 966 -3.42 -21.29 -1.36
N THR A 967 -2.16 -21.29 -0.95
CA THR A 967 -1.26 -20.14 -0.99
C THR A 967 -0.08 -20.48 -1.89
N PHE A 968 0.11 -19.74 -2.98
CA PHE A 968 1.11 -20.03 -3.99
C PHE A 968 1.73 -18.74 -4.54
N GLN A 969 2.93 -18.85 -5.10
CA GLN A 969 3.65 -17.78 -5.76
C GLN A 969 3.55 -17.99 -7.29
N THR A 970 3.46 -16.90 -8.06
CA THR A 970 3.51 -16.95 -9.54
C THR A 970 4.76 -16.28 -10.11
N ILE A 971 5.19 -16.75 -11.26
CA ILE A 971 6.14 -16.07 -12.16
C ILE A 971 5.36 -15.57 -13.39
N PRO A 972 5.71 -14.42 -14.00
CA PRO A 972 6.64 -13.39 -13.52
C PRO A 972 6.10 -12.58 -12.32
N GLY A 973 7.01 -11.88 -11.64
CA GLY A 973 6.67 -10.82 -10.66
C GLY A 973 6.37 -11.27 -9.23
N ASP A 974 6.68 -12.52 -8.88
CA ASP A 974 6.65 -13.08 -7.52
C ASP A 974 5.39 -12.80 -6.71
N ALA A 975 4.25 -12.67 -7.39
CA ALA A 975 2.97 -12.41 -6.75
C ALA A 975 2.54 -13.61 -5.91
N ILE A 976 2.31 -13.40 -4.61
CA ILE A 976 1.85 -14.45 -3.70
C ILE A 976 0.34 -14.33 -3.54
N TYR A 977 -0.40 -15.29 -4.07
CA TYR A 977 -1.86 -15.36 -3.98
C TYR A 977 -2.29 -16.36 -2.92
N GLU A 978 -3.28 -15.98 -2.13
CA GLU A 978 -4.12 -16.87 -1.34
C GLU A 978 -5.47 -16.99 -2.05
N ALA A 979 -5.94 -18.22 -2.29
CA ALA A 979 -7.21 -18.45 -2.97
C ALA A 979 -7.99 -19.59 -2.33
N THR A 980 -9.31 -19.46 -2.31
CA THR A 980 -10.23 -20.54 -1.91
C THR A 980 -10.84 -21.17 -3.17
N VAL A 981 -10.90 -22.49 -3.21
CA VAL A 981 -11.28 -23.30 -4.37
C VAL A 981 -12.20 -24.44 -3.92
N VAL A 982 -13.34 -24.59 -4.57
CA VAL A 982 -14.24 -25.73 -4.38
C VAL A 982 -13.86 -26.83 -5.36
N HIS A 983 -13.36 -27.95 -4.86
CA HIS A 983 -13.13 -29.17 -5.64
C HIS A 983 -14.31 -30.12 -5.48
N ASP A 984 -15.11 -30.29 -6.53
CA ASP A 984 -16.15 -31.32 -6.64
C ASP A 984 -15.49 -32.65 -7.06
N LYS A 985 -15.39 -33.60 -6.12
CA LYS A 985 -14.79 -34.93 -6.33
C LYS A 985 -15.63 -35.83 -7.24
N THR A 986 -16.92 -35.54 -7.40
CA THR A 986 -17.83 -36.36 -8.23
C THR A 986 -17.66 -36.07 -9.71
N SER A 987 -17.28 -34.82 -10.05
CA SER A 987 -16.98 -34.40 -11.42
C SER A 987 -15.49 -34.15 -11.69
N GLY A 988 -14.63 -34.18 -10.66
CA GLY A 988 -13.21 -33.84 -10.72
C GLY A 988 -12.94 -32.35 -11.00
N LYS A 989 -13.96 -31.48 -10.85
CA LYS A 989 -13.91 -30.07 -11.27
C LYS A 989 -13.56 -29.14 -10.13
N PHE A 990 -12.76 -28.12 -10.47
CA PHE A 990 -12.35 -27.06 -9.58
C PHE A 990 -13.10 -25.75 -9.94
N PHE A 991 -13.80 -25.19 -8.97
CA PHE A 991 -14.53 -23.93 -9.07
C PHE A 991 -13.88 -22.90 -8.15
N VAL A 992 -13.70 -21.67 -8.65
CA VAL A 992 -13.10 -20.55 -7.93
C VAL A 992 -13.78 -19.27 -8.38
N ASP A 993 -14.01 -18.37 -7.43
CA ASP A 993 -14.63 -17.06 -7.63
C ASP A 993 -13.55 -15.96 -7.46
N ASN A 994 -13.65 -14.86 -8.22
CA ASN A 994 -12.64 -13.80 -8.19
C ASN A 994 -12.66 -12.96 -6.90
N ARG A 995 -13.69 -13.09 -6.05
CA ARG A 995 -13.79 -12.52 -4.69
C ARG A 995 -13.15 -13.42 -3.63
N GLU A 996 -12.75 -14.63 -4.02
CA GLU A 996 -12.06 -15.60 -3.17
C GLU A 996 -10.56 -15.73 -3.51
N ILE A 997 -9.99 -14.73 -4.22
CA ILE A 997 -8.55 -14.63 -4.53
C ILE A 997 -8.01 -13.31 -3.97
N SER A 998 -6.93 -13.40 -3.20
CA SER A 998 -6.29 -12.28 -2.49
C SER A 998 -4.79 -12.29 -2.76
N ARG A 999 -4.22 -11.19 -3.26
CA ARG A 999 -2.76 -11.04 -3.34
C ARG A 999 -2.25 -10.57 -1.98
N THR A 1000 -1.30 -11.31 -1.41
CA THR A 1000 -0.82 -11.16 -0.02
C THR A 1000 0.54 -10.47 0.11
N ASN A 1001 1.18 -10.14 -1.01
CA ASN A 1001 2.33 -9.24 -1.08
C ASN A 1001 2.00 -8.00 -1.94
N SER A 1002 2.69 -6.89 -1.70
CA SER A 1002 2.51 -5.67 -2.50
C SER A 1002 2.82 -5.94 -3.98
N TYR A 1003 2.12 -5.24 -4.87
CA TYR A 1003 2.43 -5.22 -6.31
C TYR A 1003 3.32 -4.03 -6.71
N GLY A 1004 3.44 -3.00 -5.86
CA GLY A 1004 4.24 -1.81 -6.17
C GLY A 1004 3.94 -1.26 -7.57
N THR A 1005 4.98 -1.06 -8.37
CA THR A 1005 4.88 -0.59 -9.76
C THR A 1005 4.57 -1.70 -10.78
N SER A 1006 4.48 -2.98 -10.37
CA SER A 1006 4.38 -4.13 -11.29
C SER A 1006 3.08 -4.17 -12.11
N ALA A 1007 2.15 -3.25 -11.88
CA ALA A 1007 0.83 -3.20 -12.50
C ALA A 1007 0.47 -1.80 -13.05
N ASP A 1008 1.44 -0.89 -13.15
CA ASP A 1008 1.18 0.53 -13.44
C ASP A 1008 0.73 0.78 -14.88
N CYS A 1009 1.14 -0.10 -15.81
CA CYS A 1009 0.65 -0.15 -17.18
C CYS A 1009 -0.89 -0.19 -17.29
N ILE A 1010 -1.60 -0.71 -16.27
CA ILE A 1010 -3.06 -0.72 -16.20
C ILE A 1010 -3.64 0.15 -15.08
N GLU A 1011 -2.83 0.92 -14.32
CA GLU A 1011 -3.31 1.73 -13.18
C GLU A 1011 -4.47 2.66 -13.58
N ASN A 1012 -4.36 3.29 -14.74
CA ASN A 1012 -5.33 4.29 -15.21
C ASN A 1012 -6.47 3.68 -16.05
N ILE A 1013 -6.36 2.41 -16.45
CA ILE A 1013 -7.28 1.75 -17.40
C ILE A 1013 -8.08 0.63 -16.73
N ALA A 1014 -7.48 -0.11 -15.79
CA ALA A 1014 -8.13 -1.16 -15.01
C ALA A 1014 -7.53 -1.29 -13.59
N PRO A 1015 -7.59 -0.24 -12.75
CA PRO A 1015 -7.01 -0.27 -11.39
C PRO A 1015 -7.51 -1.44 -10.52
N GLN A 1016 -8.75 -1.89 -10.74
CA GLN A 1016 -9.37 -3.05 -10.11
C GLN A 1016 -8.67 -4.39 -10.42
N LEU A 1017 -7.88 -4.46 -11.50
CA LEU A 1017 -7.12 -5.64 -11.90
C LEU A 1017 -5.62 -5.56 -11.53
N ARG A 1018 -5.13 -4.48 -10.89
CA ARG A 1018 -3.69 -4.33 -10.57
C ARG A 1018 -3.13 -5.50 -9.77
N GLN A 1019 -3.88 -6.03 -8.80
CA GLN A 1019 -3.44 -7.18 -8.01
C GLN A 1019 -3.22 -8.46 -8.82
N TYR A 1020 -3.71 -8.53 -10.06
CA TYR A 1020 -3.64 -9.68 -10.96
C TYR A 1020 -2.69 -9.48 -12.16
N CYS A 1021 -2.16 -8.27 -12.36
CA CYS A 1021 -1.33 -7.94 -13.52
C CYS A 1021 0.16 -7.93 -13.15
N PHE A 1022 0.98 -8.43 -14.08
CA PHE A 1022 2.40 -8.10 -14.13
C PHE A 1022 2.70 -7.47 -15.49
N CYS A 1023 3.26 -6.26 -15.50
CA CYS A 1023 3.40 -5.49 -16.72
C CYS A 1023 4.41 -6.09 -17.71
N THR A 1024 4.10 -6.02 -19.00
CA THR A 1024 5.00 -6.41 -20.11
C THR A 1024 6.22 -5.51 -20.21
N TYR A 1025 6.05 -4.23 -19.84
CA TYR A 1025 7.05 -3.17 -19.74
C TYR A 1025 6.78 -2.38 -18.45
N ILE A 1026 7.83 -2.00 -17.72
CA ILE A 1026 7.79 -1.17 -16.50
C ILE A 1026 8.61 0.11 -16.78
#